data_AF-A0A316QKL2-F1
#
_entry.id   AF-A0A316QKL2-F1
#
_cell.length_a   1.000
_cell.length_b   1.000
_cell.length_c   1.000
_cell.angle_alpha   90.00
_cell.angle_beta   90.00
_cell.angle_gamma   90.00
#
_symmetry.space_group_name_H-M   'P 1'
#
loop_
_entity.id
_entity.type
_entity.pdbx_description
1 polymer ?
#
loop_
_entity_poly.entity_id
_entity_poly.type
_entity_poly.pdbx_seq_one_letter_code
_entity_poly.pdbx_strand_id
1 'polypeptide(L)'
;MCLWFTVSRFSNAIPRLILAFRDLGVSVAYFFTVPYGIEGITPTVTELPTFGNGGTVPAVPLPVEWSSAKIKFVAFWKMFINGDLFKGFWENAALFLPLLVPCLTLLACLVLVLICVYKKSVGGHNNDYGQDSKAVKNWKGFSRHTLFPLKERILDIRNFLEDNVFWLKIWAFIWLINFNLISLVVDFLAWYFYFAASFDVLNIWFQVYKMARDLWPMIKFIPVVFWVGLVLWRLNKKRFDTAKRRLRVMELDNCDFIMSQPISQMLVGSQGSGKTTEATDTVLSIQNIFRDKAFEILINNDLKFPNFPWINFENDLRIAIDNHRIFNLYTAREWVAAAAESFEKFPSVCTCFGYDYNHYPLIYNDGLNQRNLFEVLDSYARAYFIYLVQSSLIFSNYPVRTDNIMLDEGNLPLWNTDFLNRNPETREAYSRYSHILDFDYIRLGLTVTNDPAHNNAFEFGIIDITEVGKERGNTLENKRYEKDEKNANPLTDMMNAYIKLCRHLATIDGFPFIMFICDEQRPETWGADARDLASVVRIEKSEKSRLAVPFFHLEESFCDWVYNKFFYPYGDYRFRRGDYCLPMYFLHWFAAKVRLFREYMYGKYGYKRQHVTIEKGTLDGAREDRIYYLVHRKIYADRFPTDCYSGFFAFRTSIAEIGIEEMPEYTGKLVGMDEWAQQKSYLIAGMTKSCIQLQRG
;
A
#
# COMPACT_ATOMS: atom_id res chain seq x y z
N MET A 1 1.31 42.75 -2.05
CA MET A 1 0.21 42.35 -2.97
C MET A 1 -1.05 41.90 -2.23
N CYS A 2 -1.02 40.92 -1.32
CA CYS A 2 -2.22 40.47 -0.57
C CYS A 2 -2.93 41.60 0.20
N LEU A 3 -2.18 42.42 0.93
CA LEU A 3 -2.72 43.59 1.65
C LEU A 3 -3.32 44.64 0.70
N TRP A 4 -2.76 44.78 -0.50
CA TRP A 4 -3.31 45.69 -1.51
C TRP A 4 -4.70 45.22 -1.97
N PHE A 5 -4.90 43.91 -2.18
CA PHE A 5 -6.23 43.35 -2.48
C PHE A 5 -7.23 43.54 -1.33
N THR A 6 -6.78 43.45 -0.07
CA THR A 6 -7.61 43.73 1.10
C THR A 6 -8.18 45.15 1.04
N VAL A 7 -7.35 46.13 0.71
CA VAL A 7 -7.77 47.54 0.64
C VAL A 7 -8.55 47.85 -0.64
N SER A 8 -8.11 47.35 -1.81
CA SER A 8 -8.65 47.76 -3.11
C SER A 8 -9.89 46.97 -3.54
N ARG A 9 -9.98 45.68 -3.16
CA ARG A 9 -11.01 44.76 -3.66
C ARG A 9 -11.92 44.20 -2.58
N PHE A 10 -11.41 44.06 -1.35
CA PHE A 10 -12.14 43.50 -0.20
C PHE A 10 -12.23 44.49 0.97
N SER A 11 -12.44 45.77 0.67
CA SER A 11 -12.47 46.85 1.68
C SER A 11 -13.48 46.63 2.81
N ASN A 12 -14.57 45.90 2.53
CA ASN A 12 -15.62 45.59 3.51
C ASN A 12 -15.30 44.39 4.42
N ALA A 13 -14.20 43.65 4.19
CA ALA A 13 -13.86 42.45 4.95
C ALA A 13 -13.53 42.74 6.42
N ILE A 14 -12.73 43.78 6.68
CA ILE A 14 -12.36 44.18 8.04
C ILE A 14 -13.57 44.73 8.81
N PRO A 15 -14.37 45.67 8.27
CA PRO A 15 -15.63 46.09 8.90
C PRO A 15 -16.58 44.92 9.20
N ARG A 16 -16.70 43.95 8.27
CA ARG A 16 -17.54 42.76 8.46
C ARG A 16 -17.08 41.90 9.63
N LEU A 17 -15.76 41.73 9.78
CA LEU A 17 -15.15 40.98 10.87
C LEU A 17 -15.41 41.65 12.23
N ILE A 18 -15.28 42.97 12.31
CA ILE A 18 -15.58 43.74 13.53
C ILE A 18 -17.05 43.56 13.94
N LEU A 19 -17.97 43.61 12.97
CA LEU A 19 -19.39 43.35 13.22
C LEU A 19 -19.65 41.92 13.69
N ALA A 20 -18.94 40.92 13.16
CA ALA A 20 -19.07 39.54 13.61
C ALA A 20 -18.67 39.38 15.08
N PHE A 21 -17.57 40.00 15.51
CA PHE A 21 -17.14 39.98 16.91
C PHE A 21 -18.11 40.72 17.83
N ARG A 22 -18.74 41.80 17.35
CA ARG A 22 -19.82 42.48 18.07
C ARG A 22 -21.02 41.54 18.25
N ASP A 23 -21.48 40.89 17.18
CA ASP A 23 -22.57 39.91 17.22
C ASP A 23 -22.27 38.80 18.23
N LEU A 24 -21.04 38.28 18.25
CA LEU A 24 -20.61 37.28 19.23
C LEU A 24 -20.67 37.81 20.66
N GLY A 25 -20.11 38.98 20.93
CA GLY A 25 -20.11 39.56 22.28
C GLY A 25 -21.51 39.79 22.84
N VAL A 26 -22.43 40.30 22.00
CA VAL A 26 -23.83 40.53 22.39
C VAL A 26 -24.57 39.20 22.59
N SER A 27 -24.36 38.21 21.72
CA SER A 27 -24.98 36.87 21.88
C SER A 27 -24.46 36.11 23.09
N VAL A 28 -23.18 36.23 23.44
CA VAL A 28 -22.62 35.65 24.68
C VAL A 28 -23.25 36.34 25.89
N ALA A 29 -23.34 37.67 25.87
CA ALA A 29 -24.00 38.40 26.96
C ALA A 29 -25.47 37.98 27.10
N TYR A 30 -26.21 37.88 25.99
CA TYR A 30 -27.59 37.39 25.94
C TYR A 30 -27.73 35.98 26.54
N PHE A 31 -26.82 35.07 26.18
CA PHE A 31 -26.82 33.70 26.70
C PHE A 31 -26.67 33.63 28.23
N PHE A 32 -25.87 34.52 28.83
CA PHE A 32 -25.67 34.56 30.28
C PHE A 32 -26.68 35.45 31.04
N THR A 33 -27.47 36.28 30.37
CA THR A 33 -28.44 37.17 31.05
C THR A 33 -29.87 36.64 31.01
N VAL A 34 -30.29 36.06 29.88
CA VAL A 34 -31.69 35.64 29.67
C VAL A 34 -32.13 34.47 30.54
N PRO A 35 -31.32 33.42 30.77
CA PRO A 35 -31.68 32.34 31.71
C PRO A 35 -31.87 32.83 33.15
N TYR A 36 -31.32 33.99 33.50
CA TYR A 36 -31.38 34.60 34.83
C TYR A 36 -32.40 35.76 34.90
N GLY A 37 -33.23 35.95 33.87
CA GLY A 37 -34.30 36.96 33.85
C GLY A 37 -33.82 38.41 33.73
N ILE A 38 -32.56 38.64 33.31
CA ILE A 38 -32.03 39.98 33.07
C ILE A 38 -32.38 40.40 31.64
N GLU A 39 -33.38 41.26 31.51
CA GLU A 39 -33.83 41.83 30.23
C GLU A 39 -33.08 43.13 29.91
N GLY A 40 -32.72 43.34 28.65
CA GLY A 40 -32.05 44.58 28.19
C GLY A 40 -30.99 44.39 27.10
N ILE A 41 -30.62 43.15 26.78
CA ILE A 41 -29.68 42.83 25.70
C ILE A 41 -30.45 42.33 24.49
N THR A 42 -30.38 43.06 23.38
CA THR A 42 -30.96 42.64 22.09
C THR A 42 -29.87 42.03 21.20
N PRO A 43 -29.96 40.74 20.85
CA PRO A 43 -28.95 40.08 20.04
C PRO A 43 -28.98 40.59 18.60
N THR A 44 -27.84 41.07 18.09
CA THR A 44 -27.72 41.64 16.73
C THR A 44 -27.47 40.60 15.64
N VAL A 45 -27.24 39.34 16.03
CA VAL A 45 -26.97 38.24 15.10
C VAL A 45 -28.16 37.90 14.18
N THR A 46 -29.37 38.29 14.58
CA THR A 46 -30.63 38.12 13.83
C THR A 46 -30.86 39.20 12.77
N GLU A 47 -29.96 40.18 12.66
CA GLU A 47 -30.08 41.30 11.70
C GLU A 47 -29.03 41.20 10.58
N LEU A 48 -29.30 41.90 9.46
CA LEU A 48 -28.32 41.99 8.38
C LEU A 48 -27.25 43.03 8.77
N PRO A 49 -25.95 42.70 8.76
CA PRO A 49 -24.90 43.68 9.00
C PRO A 49 -24.96 44.77 7.94
N THR A 50 -25.04 46.00 8.43
CA THR A 50 -25.03 47.22 7.64
C THR A 50 -23.63 47.84 7.72
N PHE A 51 -23.07 48.19 6.56
CA PHE A 51 -21.78 48.87 6.48
C PHE A 51 -22.03 50.37 6.53
N GLY A 52 -21.42 51.08 7.48
CA GLY A 52 -21.47 52.54 7.53
C GLY A 52 -20.96 53.14 6.21
N ASN A 53 -21.73 54.08 5.65
CA ASN A 53 -21.54 54.76 4.36
C ASN A 53 -22.01 54.05 3.09
N GLY A 54 -23.28 53.60 3.03
CA GLY A 54 -24.03 53.46 1.77
C GLY A 54 -23.42 52.55 0.70
N GLY A 55 -22.42 51.73 1.05
CA GLY A 55 -21.81 50.77 0.15
C GLY A 55 -22.82 49.69 -0.19
N THR A 56 -23.10 49.51 -1.48
CA THR A 56 -24.04 48.50 -1.95
C THR A 56 -23.63 47.12 -1.45
N VAL A 57 -24.53 46.54 -0.66
CA VAL A 57 -24.43 45.18 -0.14
C VAL A 57 -24.28 44.23 -1.33
N PRO A 58 -23.38 43.21 -1.30
CA PRO A 58 -23.25 42.28 -2.40
C PRO A 58 -24.58 41.54 -2.62
N ALA A 59 -25.26 41.84 -3.72
CA ALA A 59 -26.47 41.13 -4.09
C ALA A 59 -26.11 39.66 -4.36
N VAL A 60 -26.64 38.78 -3.52
CA VAL A 60 -26.57 37.32 -3.72
C VAL A 60 -27.83 36.88 -4.46
N PRO A 61 -27.74 35.97 -5.43
CA PRO A 61 -28.89 35.44 -6.15
C PRO A 61 -29.70 34.44 -5.30
N LEU A 62 -29.92 34.73 -4.02
CA LEU A 62 -30.74 33.95 -3.08
C LEU A 62 -31.80 34.85 -2.45
N PRO A 63 -33.07 34.40 -2.32
CA PRO A 63 -34.09 35.15 -1.61
C PRO A 63 -33.80 35.23 -0.10
N VAL A 64 -34.09 36.38 0.51
CA VAL A 64 -33.97 36.58 1.96
C VAL A 64 -35.01 35.74 2.71
N GLU A 65 -36.24 35.68 2.21
CA GLU A 65 -37.34 34.93 2.83
C GLU A 65 -37.37 33.46 2.39
N TRP A 66 -37.68 32.57 3.34
CA TRP A 66 -37.76 31.13 3.10
C TRP A 66 -38.87 30.74 2.10
N SER A 67 -40.02 31.43 2.16
CA SER A 67 -41.16 31.23 1.25
C SER A 67 -40.75 31.37 -0.22
N SER A 68 -40.05 32.46 -0.52
CA SER A 68 -39.51 32.79 -1.83
C SER A 68 -38.40 31.83 -2.26
N ALA A 69 -37.55 31.39 -1.31
CA ALA A 69 -36.50 30.42 -1.57
C ALA A 69 -37.06 29.04 -1.95
N LYS A 70 -38.10 28.57 -1.26
CA LYS A 70 -38.79 27.31 -1.54
C LYS A 70 -39.35 27.29 -2.98
N ILE A 71 -39.97 28.38 -3.42
CA ILE A 71 -40.51 28.49 -4.79
C ILE A 71 -39.40 28.33 -5.83
N LYS A 72 -38.28 29.05 -5.68
CA LYS A 72 -37.13 28.96 -6.60
C LYS A 72 -36.44 27.59 -6.55
N PHE A 73 -36.32 26.99 -5.36
CA PHE A 73 -35.73 25.68 -5.18
C PHE A 73 -36.54 24.58 -5.89
N VAL A 74 -37.87 24.61 -5.73
CA VAL A 74 -38.77 23.69 -6.44
C VAL A 74 -38.71 23.92 -7.96
N ALA A 75 -38.67 25.17 -8.41
CA ALA A 75 -38.52 25.49 -9.84
C ALA A 75 -37.20 24.96 -10.42
N PHE A 76 -36.09 25.09 -9.69
CA PHE A 76 -34.79 24.55 -10.08
C PHE A 76 -34.81 23.02 -10.25
N TRP A 77 -35.39 22.27 -9.32
CA TRP A 77 -35.47 20.81 -9.45
C TRP A 77 -36.47 20.36 -10.51
N LYS A 78 -37.59 21.08 -10.68
CA LYS A 78 -38.54 20.84 -11.76
C LYS A 78 -37.91 20.99 -13.15
N MET A 79 -36.85 21.80 -13.29
CA MET A 79 -36.09 21.94 -14.53
C MET A 79 -35.44 20.62 -14.99
N PHE A 80 -35.08 19.71 -14.07
CA PHE A 80 -34.49 18.41 -14.44
C PHE A 80 -35.53 17.34 -14.82
N ILE A 81 -36.82 17.60 -14.55
CA ILE A 81 -37.93 16.67 -14.80
C ILE A 81 -38.74 17.14 -16.02
N ASN A 82 -38.92 18.45 -16.20
CA ASN A 82 -39.66 19.02 -17.32
C ASN A 82 -38.73 19.31 -18.51
N GLY A 83 -38.95 18.57 -19.61
CA GLY A 83 -38.16 18.67 -20.83
C GLY A 83 -38.12 20.06 -21.46
N ASP A 84 -39.20 20.84 -21.38
CA ASP A 84 -39.27 22.19 -21.98
C ASP A 84 -38.43 23.20 -21.20
N LEU A 85 -38.45 23.13 -19.85
CA LEU A 85 -37.61 23.96 -18.99
C LEU A 85 -36.13 23.56 -19.08
N PHE A 86 -35.84 22.25 -19.17
CA PHE A 86 -34.50 21.74 -19.43
C PHE A 86 -33.95 22.26 -20.77
N LYS A 87 -34.77 22.19 -21.82
CA LYS A 87 -34.42 22.68 -23.15
C LYS A 87 -34.18 24.19 -23.13
N GLY A 88 -35.04 24.99 -22.50
CA GLY A 88 -34.85 26.44 -22.40
C GLY A 88 -33.58 26.86 -21.64
N PHE A 89 -33.17 26.11 -20.61
CA PHE A 89 -31.87 26.31 -19.95
C PHE A 89 -30.70 26.02 -20.90
N TRP A 90 -30.76 24.91 -21.64
CA TRP A 90 -29.73 24.55 -22.62
C TRP A 90 -29.73 25.44 -23.86
N GLU A 91 -30.85 26.05 -24.24
CA GLU A 91 -30.93 27.06 -25.31
C GLU A 91 -30.11 28.31 -24.93
N ASN A 92 -30.19 28.75 -23.68
CA ASN A 92 -29.33 29.83 -23.17
C ASN A 92 -27.85 29.43 -23.09
N ALA A 93 -27.55 28.17 -22.74
CA ALA A 93 -26.18 27.65 -22.83
C ALA A 93 -25.70 27.53 -24.28
N ALA A 94 -26.61 27.23 -25.21
CA ALA A 94 -26.34 27.14 -26.64
C ALA A 94 -26.05 28.51 -27.28
N LEU A 95 -26.43 29.63 -26.66
CA LEU A 95 -25.94 30.96 -27.08
C LEU A 95 -24.41 31.09 -26.96
N PHE A 96 -23.76 30.26 -26.13
CA PHE A 96 -22.29 30.18 -26.06
C PHE A 96 -21.67 29.27 -27.13
N LEU A 97 -22.44 28.40 -27.80
CA LEU A 97 -21.92 27.50 -28.83
C LEU A 97 -21.33 28.24 -30.05
N PRO A 98 -21.98 29.29 -30.60
CA PRO A 98 -21.41 30.09 -31.69
C PRO A 98 -20.06 30.75 -31.34
N LEU A 99 -19.81 31.07 -30.07
CA LEU A 99 -18.51 31.59 -29.61
C LEU A 99 -17.41 30.52 -29.61
N LEU A 100 -17.78 29.24 -29.53
CA LEU A 100 -16.85 28.11 -29.62
C LEU A 100 -16.56 27.69 -31.06
N VAL A 101 -17.43 28.00 -32.03
CA VAL A 101 -17.26 27.59 -33.44
C VAL A 101 -15.93 28.09 -34.04
N PRO A 102 -15.54 29.39 -33.90
CA PRO A 102 -14.24 29.85 -34.37
C PRO A 102 -13.06 29.15 -33.69
N CYS A 103 -13.19 28.79 -32.42
CA CYS A 103 -12.15 28.06 -31.69
C CYS A 103 -12.01 26.62 -32.21
N LEU A 104 -13.14 25.95 -32.47
CA LEU A 104 -13.17 24.60 -33.02
C LEU A 104 -12.65 24.55 -34.46
N THR A 105 -12.96 25.54 -35.29
CA THR A 105 -12.43 25.61 -36.67
C THR A 105 -10.92 25.86 -36.66
N LEU A 106 -10.42 26.78 -35.82
CA LEU A 106 -8.97 26.98 -35.64
C LEU A 106 -8.27 25.70 -35.15
N LEU A 107 -8.87 24.99 -34.19
CA LEU A 107 -8.35 23.71 -33.69
C LEU A 107 -8.32 22.66 -34.81
N ALA A 108 -9.37 22.55 -35.62
CA ALA A 108 -9.43 21.62 -36.74
C ALA A 108 -8.35 21.93 -37.81
N CYS A 109 -8.15 23.21 -38.15
CA CYS A 109 -7.07 23.65 -39.04
C CYS A 109 -5.69 23.28 -38.47
N LEU A 110 -5.47 23.52 -37.17
CA LEU A 110 -4.22 23.17 -36.50
C LEU A 110 -3.97 21.65 -36.53
N VAL A 111 -4.99 20.84 -36.27
CA VAL A 111 -4.92 19.37 -36.35
C VAL A 111 -4.56 18.90 -37.76
N LEU A 112 -5.17 19.48 -38.81
CA LEU A 112 -4.83 19.15 -40.19
C LEU A 112 -3.37 19.48 -40.52
N VAL A 113 -2.88 20.65 -40.11
CA VAL A 113 -1.47 21.03 -40.28
C VAL A 113 -0.55 20.03 -39.58
N LEU A 114 -0.86 19.63 -38.34
CA LEU A 114 -0.08 18.64 -37.60
C LEU A 114 -0.05 17.27 -38.29
N ILE A 115 -1.18 16.82 -38.86
CA ILE A 115 -1.24 15.56 -39.62
C ILE A 115 -0.36 15.63 -40.87
N CYS A 116 -0.41 16.73 -41.61
CA CYS A 116 0.42 16.93 -42.80
C CYS A 116 1.92 16.94 -42.47
N VAL A 117 2.31 17.66 -41.41
CA VAL A 117 3.69 17.71 -40.91
C VAL A 117 4.15 16.32 -40.46
N TYR A 118 3.31 15.58 -39.74
CA TYR A 118 3.61 14.21 -39.31
C TYR A 118 3.88 13.30 -40.49
N LYS A 119 2.96 13.23 -41.48
CA LYS A 119 3.13 12.36 -42.65
C LYS A 119 4.40 12.68 -43.44
N LYS A 120 4.67 13.98 -43.67
CA LYS A 120 5.86 14.41 -44.40
C LYS A 120 7.16 14.11 -43.66
N SER A 121 7.18 14.28 -42.34
CA SER A 121 8.39 14.10 -41.53
C SER A 121 8.70 12.62 -41.25
N VAL A 122 7.69 11.76 -41.13
CA VAL A 122 7.84 10.35 -40.71
C VAL A 122 7.97 9.41 -41.93
N GLY A 123 7.40 9.78 -43.08
CA GLY A 123 7.27 8.87 -44.23
C GLY A 123 8.53 8.62 -45.08
N GLY A 124 9.63 9.35 -44.87
CA GLY A 124 10.86 9.16 -45.68
C GLY A 124 11.78 8.07 -45.14
N HIS A 125 12.60 7.45 -45.99
CA HIS A 125 13.60 6.45 -45.61
C HIS A 125 14.96 7.09 -45.25
N ASN A 126 15.63 6.58 -44.21
CA ASN A 126 16.97 7.05 -43.80
C ASN A 126 17.74 6.02 -42.94
N ASN A 127 19.08 5.96 -43.09
CA ASN A 127 19.99 5.15 -42.29
C ASN A 127 20.96 5.99 -41.43
N ASP A 128 20.69 7.28 -41.18
CA ASP A 128 21.47 8.11 -40.26
C ASP A 128 21.23 7.72 -38.79
N TYR A 129 21.84 6.63 -38.35
CA TYR A 129 21.60 6.06 -37.02
C TYR A 129 21.94 7.04 -35.89
N GLY A 130 20.94 7.28 -35.03
CA GLY A 130 21.12 8.07 -33.81
C GLY A 130 21.23 9.58 -34.00
N GLN A 131 21.10 10.09 -35.23
CA GLN A 131 21.19 11.52 -35.49
C GLN A 131 19.86 12.25 -35.22
N ASP A 132 19.93 13.41 -34.56
CA ASP A 132 18.76 14.29 -34.39
C ASP A 132 18.52 15.15 -35.64
N SER A 133 17.28 15.18 -36.13
CA SER A 133 16.86 16.16 -37.13
C SER A 133 17.05 17.61 -36.63
N LYS A 134 17.20 18.56 -37.56
CA LYS A 134 17.35 20.00 -37.22
C LYS A 134 16.22 20.50 -36.30
N ALA A 135 15.00 20.06 -36.54
CA ALA A 135 13.83 20.42 -35.72
C ALA A 135 13.94 19.89 -34.28
N VAL A 136 14.43 18.66 -34.09
CA VAL A 136 14.67 18.08 -32.75
C VAL A 136 15.81 18.81 -32.03
N LYS A 137 16.90 19.14 -32.74
CA LYS A 137 18.01 19.93 -32.19
C LYS A 137 17.54 21.30 -31.68
N ASN A 138 16.75 22.01 -32.49
CA ASN A 138 16.20 23.32 -32.11
C ASN A 138 15.26 23.20 -30.90
N TRP A 139 14.40 22.17 -30.87
CA TRP A 139 13.51 21.91 -29.74
C TRP A 139 14.28 21.60 -28.44
N LYS A 140 15.29 20.72 -28.49
CA LYS A 140 16.14 20.41 -27.33
C LYS A 140 16.91 21.66 -26.86
N GLY A 141 17.39 22.47 -27.80
CA GLY A 141 18.01 23.77 -27.53
C GLY A 141 17.06 24.72 -26.80
N PHE A 142 15.85 24.95 -27.33
CA PHE A 142 14.82 25.78 -26.69
C PHE A 142 14.45 25.26 -25.30
N SER A 143 14.27 23.95 -25.16
CA SER A 143 13.93 23.32 -23.88
C SER A 143 15.01 23.55 -22.83
N ARG A 144 16.29 23.45 -23.22
CA ARG A 144 17.43 23.66 -22.33
C ARG A 144 17.57 25.10 -21.84
N HIS A 145 17.32 26.09 -22.71
CA HIS A 145 17.52 27.50 -22.37
C HIS A 145 16.29 28.16 -21.72
N THR A 146 15.08 27.66 -22.02
CA THR A 146 13.85 28.29 -21.55
C THR A 146 13.10 27.42 -20.54
N LEU A 147 12.84 26.15 -20.88
CA LEU A 147 11.96 25.30 -20.08
C LEU A 147 12.63 24.76 -18.82
N PHE A 148 13.90 24.33 -18.89
CA PHE A 148 14.61 23.81 -17.72
C PHE A 148 14.88 24.89 -16.65
N PRO A 149 15.38 26.09 -16.98
CA PRO A 149 15.57 27.14 -15.97
C PRO A 149 14.24 27.63 -15.38
N LEU A 150 13.17 27.64 -16.17
CA LEU A 150 11.84 27.96 -15.66
C LEU A 150 11.35 26.89 -14.67
N LYS A 151 11.54 25.62 -15.00
CA LYS A 151 11.20 24.50 -14.10
C LYS A 151 12.00 24.60 -12.81
N GLU A 152 13.31 24.85 -12.89
CA GLU A 152 14.18 25.05 -11.72
C GLU A 152 13.68 26.21 -10.87
N ARG A 153 13.41 27.39 -11.46
CA ARG A 153 12.84 28.52 -10.70
C ARG A 153 11.50 28.21 -10.02
N ILE A 154 10.63 27.43 -10.67
CA ILE A 154 9.37 27.00 -10.06
C ILE A 154 9.64 26.07 -8.87
N LEU A 155 10.61 25.15 -8.99
CA LEU A 155 11.03 24.29 -7.89
C LEU A 155 11.68 25.10 -6.76
N ASP A 156 12.50 26.11 -7.07
CA ASP A 156 13.10 26.99 -6.08
C ASP A 156 12.05 27.81 -5.34
N ILE A 157 11.03 28.34 -6.05
CA ILE A 157 9.89 29.01 -5.42
C ILE A 157 9.15 28.04 -4.50
N ARG A 158 8.92 26.80 -4.95
CA ARG A 158 8.26 25.78 -4.12
C ARG A 158 9.09 25.48 -2.86
N ASN A 159 10.38 25.25 -3.00
CA ASN A 159 11.28 24.96 -1.88
C ASN A 159 11.33 26.16 -0.91
N PHE A 160 11.47 27.38 -1.42
CA PHE A 160 11.40 28.60 -0.62
C PHE A 160 10.10 28.70 0.20
N LEU A 161 8.95 28.36 -0.42
CA LEU A 161 7.66 28.35 0.26
C LEU A 161 7.54 27.22 1.30
N GLU A 162 8.13 26.05 1.03
CA GLU A 162 8.21 24.93 1.97
C GLU A 162 9.10 25.25 3.18
N ASP A 163 10.23 25.94 2.99
CA ASP A 163 11.12 26.36 4.09
C ASP A 163 10.52 27.51 4.92
N ASN A 164 9.68 28.35 4.29
CA ASN A 164 9.11 29.55 4.88
C ASN A 164 7.60 29.45 5.12
N VAL A 165 7.15 28.32 5.68
CA VAL A 165 5.72 28.04 5.97
C VAL A 165 5.06 29.15 6.78
N PHE A 166 5.81 29.88 7.60
CA PHE A 166 5.30 31.02 8.36
C PHE A 166 4.65 32.10 7.48
N TRP A 167 5.30 32.50 6.38
CA TRP A 167 4.76 33.50 5.46
C TRP A 167 3.52 32.99 4.71
N LEU A 168 3.51 31.70 4.35
CA LEU A 168 2.32 31.06 3.79
C LEU A 168 1.13 31.12 4.76
N LYS A 169 1.35 30.85 6.05
CA LYS A 169 0.30 30.95 7.09
C LYS A 169 -0.27 32.37 7.18
N ILE A 170 0.60 33.40 7.16
CA ILE A 170 0.17 34.81 7.15
C ILE A 170 -0.65 35.12 5.90
N TRP A 171 -0.19 34.74 4.72
CA TRP A 171 -0.91 35.00 3.47
C TRP A 171 -2.26 34.29 3.44
N ALA A 172 -2.31 33.03 3.88
CA ALA A 172 -3.55 32.29 4.02
C ALA A 172 -4.51 33.01 4.99
N PHE A 173 -4.03 33.47 6.15
CA PHE A 173 -4.83 34.22 7.12
C PHE A 173 -5.42 35.51 6.53
N ILE A 174 -4.62 36.29 5.78
CA ILE A 174 -5.11 37.50 5.09
C ILE A 174 -6.23 37.14 4.10
N TRP A 175 -6.08 36.05 3.34
CA TRP A 175 -7.13 35.60 2.42
C TRP A 175 -8.39 35.09 3.12
N LEU A 176 -8.26 34.43 4.28
CA LEU A 176 -9.40 34.04 5.11
C LEU A 176 -10.21 35.26 5.58
N ILE A 177 -9.53 36.36 5.93
CA ILE A 177 -10.18 37.64 6.23
C ILE A 177 -10.86 38.19 4.97
N ASN A 178 -10.12 38.32 3.86
CA ASN A 178 -10.64 38.90 2.61
C ASN A 178 -11.90 38.18 2.10
N PHE A 179 -11.98 36.86 2.29
CA PHE A 179 -13.13 36.04 1.91
C PHE A 179 -14.21 35.91 3.00
N ASN A 180 -14.14 36.70 4.07
CA ASN A 180 -15.05 36.69 5.22
C ASN A 180 -15.19 35.32 5.92
N LEU A 181 -14.25 34.39 5.72
CA LEU A 181 -14.34 33.04 6.28
C LEU A 181 -14.21 33.05 7.80
N ILE A 182 -13.38 33.95 8.35
CA ILE A 182 -13.26 34.11 9.81
C ILE A 182 -14.54 34.74 10.38
N SER A 183 -15.08 35.77 9.73
CA SER A 183 -16.33 36.41 10.12
C SER A 183 -17.48 35.40 10.16
N LEU A 184 -17.54 34.48 9.19
CA LEU A 184 -18.53 33.40 9.12
C LEU A 184 -18.43 32.42 10.31
N VAL A 185 -17.21 32.06 10.74
CA VAL A 185 -17.02 31.20 11.92
C VAL A 185 -17.44 31.92 13.21
N VAL A 186 -17.08 33.21 13.34
CA VAL A 186 -17.46 34.02 14.50
C VAL A 186 -18.98 34.20 14.57
N ASP A 187 -19.63 34.48 13.44
CA ASP A 187 -21.09 34.55 13.34
C ASP A 187 -21.78 33.23 13.66
N PHE A 188 -21.22 32.08 13.25
CA PHE A 188 -21.74 30.77 13.62
C PHE A 188 -21.73 30.56 15.14
N LEU A 189 -20.65 30.96 15.82
CA LEU A 189 -20.57 30.93 17.28
C LEU A 189 -21.56 31.91 17.92
N ALA A 190 -21.70 33.12 17.37
CA ALA A 190 -22.68 34.11 17.82
C ALA A 190 -24.11 33.57 17.73
N TRP A 191 -24.44 32.88 16.64
CA TRP A 191 -25.72 32.23 16.46
C TRP A 191 -25.92 31.08 17.42
N TYR A 192 -24.90 30.25 17.66
CA TYR A 192 -24.95 29.14 18.62
C TYR A 192 -25.34 29.62 20.02
N PHE A 193 -24.68 30.65 20.56
CA PHE A 193 -24.98 31.20 21.88
C PHE A 193 -26.38 31.81 21.95
N TYR A 194 -26.81 32.55 20.93
CA TYR A 194 -28.17 33.07 20.85
C TYR A 194 -29.20 31.94 20.82
N PHE A 195 -29.04 30.97 19.91
CA PHE A 195 -29.96 29.87 19.69
C PHE A 195 -30.11 28.98 20.92
N ALA A 196 -29.01 28.74 21.66
CA ALA A 196 -29.04 27.95 22.89
C ALA A 196 -29.89 28.59 24.00
N ALA A 197 -30.04 29.93 24.00
CA ALA A 197 -30.88 30.66 24.94
C ALA A 197 -32.30 30.95 24.42
N SER A 198 -32.49 31.10 23.10
CA SER A 198 -33.77 31.53 22.51
C SER A 198 -34.58 30.43 21.83
N PHE A 199 -33.97 29.31 21.43
CA PHE A 199 -34.57 28.25 20.62
C PHE A 199 -35.27 28.74 19.34
N ASP A 200 -34.73 29.78 18.70
CA ASP A 200 -35.31 30.43 17.52
C ASP A 200 -35.07 29.62 16.22
N VAL A 201 -35.97 28.70 15.94
CA VAL A 201 -35.94 27.84 14.73
C VAL A 201 -36.32 28.62 13.46
N LEU A 202 -37.10 29.69 13.57
CA LEU A 202 -37.61 30.43 12.41
C LEU A 202 -36.49 31.17 11.65
N ASN A 203 -35.48 31.65 12.36
CA ASN A 203 -34.36 32.40 11.78
C ASN A 203 -33.19 31.55 11.27
N ILE A 204 -33.30 30.21 11.26
CA ILE A 204 -32.24 29.34 10.69
C ILE A 204 -31.99 29.66 9.21
N TRP A 205 -33.05 29.87 8.41
CA TRP A 205 -32.90 30.23 6.99
C TRP A 205 -32.17 31.56 6.81
N PHE A 206 -32.45 32.53 7.70
CA PHE A 206 -31.78 33.82 7.67
C PHE A 206 -30.27 33.69 7.86
N GLN A 207 -29.82 32.77 8.73
CA GLN A 207 -28.38 32.48 8.89
C GLN A 207 -27.78 31.80 7.65
N VAL A 208 -28.51 30.91 6.97
CA VAL A 208 -28.08 30.33 5.69
C VAL A 208 -27.90 31.43 4.63
N TYR A 209 -28.82 32.40 4.58
CA TYR A 209 -28.69 33.58 3.72
C TYR A 209 -27.46 34.43 4.09
N LYS A 210 -27.24 34.71 5.40
CA LYS A 210 -26.08 35.46 5.92
C LYS A 210 -24.76 34.79 5.50
N MET A 211 -24.69 33.46 5.65
CA MET A 211 -23.56 32.65 5.20
C MET A 211 -23.32 32.76 3.69
N ALA A 212 -24.35 32.60 2.86
CA ALA A 212 -24.20 32.68 1.42
C ALA A 212 -23.72 34.07 0.98
N ARG A 213 -24.18 35.12 1.67
CA ARG A 213 -23.72 36.50 1.48
C ARG A 213 -22.25 36.70 1.84
N ASP A 214 -21.79 36.12 2.95
CA ASP A 214 -20.37 36.24 3.33
C ASP A 214 -19.44 35.48 2.38
N LEU A 215 -19.89 34.35 1.80
CA LEU A 215 -19.12 33.57 0.82
C LEU A 215 -19.15 34.14 -0.60
N TRP A 216 -20.11 35.00 -0.93
CA TRP A 216 -20.30 35.52 -2.30
C TRP A 216 -19.10 36.28 -2.88
N PRO A 217 -18.38 37.14 -2.12
CA PRO A 217 -17.16 37.79 -2.60
C PRO A 217 -16.09 36.80 -3.08
N MET A 218 -15.92 35.67 -2.38
CA MET A 218 -14.99 34.61 -2.75
C MET A 218 -15.43 33.92 -4.06
N ILE A 219 -16.71 33.56 -4.16
CA ILE A 219 -17.27 32.87 -5.34
C ILE A 219 -17.12 33.73 -6.59
N LYS A 220 -17.38 35.04 -6.51
CA LYS A 220 -17.27 35.98 -7.64
C LYS A 220 -15.83 36.31 -8.02
N PHE A 221 -14.91 36.35 -7.04
CA PHE A 221 -13.51 36.69 -7.30
C PHE A 221 -12.75 35.53 -7.94
N ILE A 222 -12.97 34.30 -7.47
CA ILE A 222 -12.29 33.11 -7.98
C ILE A 222 -12.97 32.66 -9.28
N PRO A 223 -12.24 32.56 -10.41
CA PRO A 223 -12.83 32.11 -11.67
C PRO A 223 -13.46 30.72 -11.55
N VAL A 224 -14.59 30.50 -12.23
CA VAL A 224 -15.36 29.24 -12.19
C VAL A 224 -14.49 28.02 -12.51
N VAL A 225 -13.50 28.17 -13.40
CA VAL A 225 -12.54 27.10 -13.76
C VAL A 225 -11.80 26.56 -12.53
N PHE A 226 -11.42 27.41 -11.56
CA PHE A 226 -10.77 26.96 -10.33
C PHE A 226 -11.73 26.20 -9.43
N TRP A 227 -13.01 26.60 -9.34
CA TRP A 227 -14.02 25.86 -8.59
C TRP A 227 -14.26 24.48 -9.20
N VAL A 228 -14.40 24.40 -10.52
CA VAL A 228 -14.51 23.13 -11.24
C VAL A 228 -13.26 22.27 -11.00
N GLY A 229 -12.07 22.86 -11.12
CA GLY A 229 -10.80 22.18 -10.85
C GLY A 229 -10.70 21.65 -9.42
N LEU A 230 -11.13 22.44 -8.42
CA LEU A 230 -11.15 22.04 -7.01
C LEU A 230 -12.11 20.88 -6.76
N VAL A 231 -13.31 20.92 -7.35
CA VAL A 231 -14.29 19.83 -7.26
C VAL A 231 -13.73 18.56 -7.90
N LEU A 232 -13.20 18.64 -9.12
CA LEU A 232 -12.58 17.50 -9.81
C LEU A 232 -11.40 16.94 -9.01
N TRP A 233 -10.55 17.81 -8.45
CA TRP A 233 -9.44 17.41 -7.60
C TRP A 233 -9.91 16.69 -6.33
N ARG A 234 -10.91 17.22 -5.62
CA ARG A 234 -11.48 16.57 -4.42
C ARG A 234 -12.12 15.22 -4.76
N LEU A 235 -12.86 15.14 -5.86
CA LEU A 235 -13.42 13.88 -6.35
C LEU A 235 -12.30 12.88 -6.66
N ASN A 236 -11.23 13.31 -7.32
CA ASN A 236 -10.10 12.45 -7.65
C ASN A 236 -9.35 11.98 -6.39
N LYS A 237 -9.12 12.88 -5.43
CA LYS A 237 -8.55 12.54 -4.12
C LYS A 237 -9.39 11.48 -3.40
N LYS A 238 -10.72 11.68 -3.34
CA LYS A 238 -11.65 10.71 -2.75
C LYS A 238 -11.63 9.36 -3.47
N ARG A 239 -11.51 9.34 -4.81
CA ARG A 239 -11.35 8.10 -5.61
C ARG A 239 -10.10 7.33 -5.17
N PHE A 240 -8.96 8.00 -5.04
CA PHE A 240 -7.71 7.35 -4.62
C PHE A 240 -7.71 6.91 -3.16
N ASP A 241 -8.26 7.71 -2.24
CA ASP A 241 -8.39 7.33 -0.83
C ASP A 241 -9.30 6.10 -0.67
N THR A 242 -10.37 6.03 -1.47
CA THR A 242 -11.25 4.86 -1.52
C THR A 242 -10.53 3.64 -2.08
N ALA A 243 -9.68 3.81 -3.10
CA ALA A 243 -8.86 2.72 -3.63
C ALA A 243 -7.91 2.14 -2.58
N LYS A 244 -7.20 3.01 -1.84
CA LYS A 244 -6.32 2.57 -0.74
C LYS A 244 -7.10 1.82 0.34
N ARG A 245 -8.27 2.33 0.75
CA ARG A 245 -9.12 1.66 1.73
C ARG A 245 -9.52 0.26 1.25
N ARG A 246 -9.93 0.10 -0.01
CA ARG A 246 -10.27 -1.21 -0.59
C ARG A 246 -9.10 -2.19 -0.55
N LEU A 247 -7.89 -1.75 -0.89
CA LEU A 247 -6.70 -2.60 -0.84
C LEU A 247 -6.33 -3.01 0.58
N ARG A 248 -6.51 -2.12 1.57
CA ARG A 248 -6.32 -2.47 2.98
C ARG A 248 -7.35 -3.50 3.46
N VAL A 249 -8.60 -3.37 3.05
CA VAL A 249 -9.64 -4.36 3.37
C VAL A 249 -9.32 -5.71 2.75
N MET A 250 -8.80 -5.75 1.52
CA MET A 250 -8.33 -7.00 0.89
C MET A 250 -7.16 -7.64 1.65
N GLU A 251 -6.19 -6.84 2.10
CA GLU A 251 -5.09 -7.33 2.92
C GLU A 251 -5.57 -7.85 4.29
N LEU A 252 -6.55 -7.18 4.91
CA LEU A 252 -7.17 -7.65 6.16
C LEU A 252 -7.90 -8.99 5.95
N ASP A 253 -8.64 -9.15 4.85
CA ASP A 253 -9.29 -10.43 4.52
C ASP A 253 -8.26 -11.55 4.30
N ASN A 254 -7.12 -11.26 3.68
CA ASN A 254 -6.01 -12.21 3.60
C ASN A 254 -5.42 -12.54 4.98
N CYS A 255 -5.27 -11.56 5.87
CA CYS A 255 -4.77 -11.80 7.22
C CYS A 255 -5.74 -12.70 8.02
N ASP A 256 -7.05 -12.43 7.92
CA ASP A 256 -8.10 -13.25 8.53
C ASP A 256 -8.07 -14.68 7.95
N PHE A 257 -7.80 -14.82 6.65
CA PHE A 257 -7.58 -16.12 6.03
C PHE A 257 -6.41 -16.86 6.65
N ILE A 258 -5.23 -16.25 6.64
CA ILE A 258 -3.99 -16.85 7.11
C ILE A 258 -4.14 -17.30 8.56
N MET A 259 -4.75 -16.47 9.42
CA MET A 259 -4.98 -16.78 10.84
C MET A 259 -5.98 -17.91 11.08
N SER A 260 -6.89 -18.16 10.14
CA SER A 260 -7.84 -19.26 10.22
C SER A 260 -7.24 -20.62 9.84
N GLN A 261 -6.06 -20.63 9.21
CA GLN A 261 -5.41 -21.83 8.72
C GLN A 261 -4.46 -22.45 9.77
N PRO A 262 -4.14 -23.75 9.65
CA PRO A 262 -3.10 -24.38 10.43
C PRO A 262 -1.71 -23.74 10.24
N ILE A 263 -0.81 -24.05 11.18
CA ILE A 263 0.58 -23.57 11.21
C ILE A 263 1.38 -24.00 9.98
N SER A 264 1.06 -25.18 9.44
CA SER A 264 1.73 -25.76 8.28
C SER A 264 0.81 -25.71 7.07
N GLN A 265 1.24 -25.01 6.02
CA GLN A 265 0.49 -24.83 4.78
C GLN A 265 1.33 -25.15 3.56
N MET A 266 0.72 -25.84 2.61
CA MET A 266 1.34 -26.20 1.33
C MET A 266 0.56 -25.55 0.19
N LEU A 267 1.19 -24.58 -0.49
CA LEU A 267 0.62 -23.92 -1.66
C LEU A 267 0.90 -24.73 -2.92
N VAL A 268 -0.18 -25.08 -3.62
CA VAL A 268 -0.14 -25.98 -4.77
C VAL A 268 -0.69 -25.31 -6.01
N GLY A 269 0.07 -25.38 -7.11
CA GLY A 269 -0.39 -24.89 -8.40
C GLY A 269 0.55 -25.26 -9.53
N SER A 270 0.03 -25.26 -10.77
CA SER A 270 0.86 -25.53 -11.96
C SER A 270 2.01 -24.52 -12.09
N GLN A 271 3.05 -24.87 -12.85
CA GLN A 271 4.15 -23.94 -13.12
C GLN A 271 3.59 -22.66 -13.78
N GLY A 272 3.96 -21.49 -13.23
CA GLY A 272 3.44 -20.19 -13.68
C GLY A 272 2.08 -19.77 -13.09
N SER A 273 1.45 -20.59 -12.22
CA SER A 273 0.18 -20.25 -11.54
C SER A 273 0.30 -19.13 -10.50
N GLY A 274 1.51 -18.84 -10.03
CA GLY A 274 1.78 -17.86 -8.98
C GLY A 274 1.93 -18.44 -7.56
N LYS A 275 2.11 -19.77 -7.40
CA LYS A 275 2.28 -20.41 -6.09
C LYS A 275 3.34 -19.75 -5.18
N THR A 276 4.53 -19.49 -5.70
CA THR A 276 5.61 -18.81 -4.96
C THR A 276 5.24 -17.37 -4.64
N THR A 277 4.52 -16.70 -5.56
CA THR A 277 4.05 -15.33 -5.34
C THR A 277 3.06 -15.25 -4.19
N GLU A 278 2.14 -16.20 -4.09
CA GLU A 278 1.17 -16.29 -3.01
C GLU A 278 1.84 -16.70 -1.68
N ALA A 279 2.80 -17.62 -1.72
CA ALA A 279 3.60 -18.01 -0.55
C ALA A 279 4.37 -16.81 0.00
N THR A 280 5.11 -16.09 -0.86
CA THR A 280 5.83 -14.88 -0.46
C THR A 280 4.88 -13.79 0.05
N ASP A 281 3.72 -13.60 -0.57
CA ASP A 281 2.72 -12.62 -0.11
C ASP A 281 2.18 -12.98 1.28
N THR A 282 1.94 -14.27 1.52
CA THR A 282 1.46 -14.83 2.79
C THR A 282 2.49 -14.63 3.90
N VAL A 283 3.76 -14.96 3.68
CA VAL A 283 4.81 -14.80 4.72
C VAL A 283 5.07 -13.33 5.09
N LEU A 284 4.91 -12.40 4.14
CA LEU A 284 4.96 -10.97 4.43
C LEU A 284 3.82 -10.54 5.38
N SER A 285 2.61 -11.06 5.21
CA SER A 285 1.50 -10.82 6.14
C SER A 285 1.74 -11.47 7.50
N ILE A 286 2.19 -12.73 7.53
CA ILE A 286 2.47 -13.45 8.78
C ILE A 286 3.50 -12.70 9.61
N GLN A 287 4.55 -12.16 8.98
CA GLN A 287 5.55 -11.37 9.68
C GLN A 287 4.96 -10.13 10.37
N ASN A 288 3.97 -9.47 9.75
CA ASN A 288 3.27 -8.35 10.36
C ASN A 288 2.34 -8.82 11.49
N ILE A 289 1.59 -9.89 11.24
CA ILE A 289 0.73 -10.54 12.22
C ILE A 289 1.51 -10.92 13.49
N PHE A 290 2.71 -11.49 13.35
CA PHE A 290 3.55 -11.84 14.50
C PHE A 290 3.94 -10.60 15.30
N ARG A 291 4.32 -9.50 14.64
CA ARG A 291 4.62 -8.25 15.36
C ARG A 291 3.40 -7.67 16.05
N ASP A 292 2.25 -7.66 15.38
CA ASP A 292 0.99 -7.15 15.94
C ASP A 292 0.53 -8.02 17.12
N LYS A 293 0.68 -9.34 17.04
CA LYS A 293 0.36 -10.28 18.12
C LYS A 293 1.32 -10.21 19.30
N ALA A 294 2.61 -10.01 19.04
CA ALA A 294 3.57 -9.74 20.10
C ALA A 294 3.18 -8.46 20.84
N PHE A 295 2.87 -7.37 20.12
CA PHE A 295 2.39 -6.12 20.72
C PHE A 295 1.09 -6.29 21.51
N GLU A 296 0.11 -7.03 20.97
CA GLU A 296 -1.14 -7.34 21.66
C GLU A 296 -0.88 -8.08 22.99
N ILE A 297 0.07 -9.03 23.01
CA ILE A 297 0.47 -9.74 24.23
C ILE A 297 1.16 -8.80 25.23
N LEU A 298 1.97 -7.85 24.78
CA LEU A 298 2.58 -6.85 25.65
C LEU A 298 1.49 -6.02 26.36
N ILE A 299 0.56 -5.44 25.59
CA ILE A 299 -0.52 -4.61 26.13
C ILE A 299 -1.45 -5.44 27.04
N ASN A 300 -1.82 -6.65 26.64
CA ASN A 300 -2.70 -7.50 27.46
C ASN A 300 -2.03 -7.92 28.78
N ASN A 301 -0.71 -8.08 28.83
CA ASN A 301 0.01 -8.37 30.06
C ASN A 301 0.24 -7.11 30.90
N ASP A 302 0.50 -5.96 30.26
CA ASP A 302 0.60 -4.65 30.90
C ASP A 302 -0.65 -4.32 31.74
N LEU A 303 -1.83 -4.47 31.13
CA LEU A 303 -3.12 -4.19 31.73
C LEU A 303 -3.46 -5.08 32.94
N LYS A 304 -2.80 -6.24 33.11
CA LYS A 304 -3.01 -7.11 34.29
C LYS A 304 -2.45 -6.48 35.56
N PHE A 305 -1.38 -5.69 35.44
CA PHE A 305 -0.75 -4.97 36.55
C PHE A 305 -0.54 -3.48 36.20
N PRO A 306 -1.60 -2.65 36.27
CA PRO A 306 -1.54 -1.25 35.84
C PRO A 306 -0.55 -0.37 36.64
N ASN A 307 -0.23 -0.77 37.87
CA ASN A 307 0.71 -0.04 38.74
C ASN A 307 2.14 -0.60 38.67
N PHE A 308 2.38 -1.64 37.85
CA PHE A 308 3.72 -2.17 37.67
C PHE A 308 4.56 -1.23 36.80
N PRO A 309 5.82 -0.94 37.16
CA PRO A 309 6.69 -0.04 36.41
C PRO A 309 7.26 -0.72 35.17
N TRP A 310 6.43 -0.94 34.15
CA TRP A 310 6.80 -1.65 32.91
C TRP A 310 8.04 -1.07 32.22
N ILE A 311 8.20 0.26 32.22
CA ILE A 311 9.37 0.93 31.63
C ILE A 311 10.69 0.47 32.29
N ASN A 312 10.71 0.24 33.61
CA ASN A 312 11.91 -0.23 34.30
C ASN A 312 12.24 -1.66 33.87
N PHE A 313 11.23 -2.52 33.82
CA PHE A 313 11.38 -3.90 33.36
C PHE A 313 11.87 -3.97 31.90
N GLU A 314 11.28 -3.16 31.02
CA GLU A 314 11.70 -3.05 29.62
C GLU A 314 13.15 -2.57 29.47
N ASN A 315 13.58 -1.58 30.25
CA ASN A 315 14.95 -1.07 30.19
C ASN A 315 15.96 -2.14 30.63
N ASP A 316 15.69 -2.85 31.73
CA ASP A 316 16.53 -3.95 32.20
C ASP A 316 16.57 -5.09 31.16
N LEU A 317 15.43 -5.38 30.53
CA LEU A 317 15.32 -6.39 29.48
C LEU A 317 16.12 -6.01 28.23
N ARG A 318 16.07 -4.75 27.78
CA ARG A 318 16.89 -4.24 26.68
C ARG A 318 18.38 -4.35 27.00
N ILE A 319 18.79 -3.96 28.19
CA ILE A 319 20.20 -4.09 28.64
C ILE A 319 20.63 -5.56 28.63
N ALA A 320 19.76 -6.49 29.03
CA ALA A 320 20.07 -7.92 29.01
C ALA A 320 20.18 -8.47 27.56
N ILE A 321 19.36 -7.97 26.63
CA ILE A 321 19.43 -8.30 25.20
C ILE A 321 20.73 -7.74 24.59
N ASP A 322 21.04 -6.46 24.83
CA ASP A 322 22.23 -5.78 24.29
C ASP A 322 23.53 -6.42 24.79
N ASN A 323 23.55 -6.90 26.04
CA ASN A 323 24.68 -7.65 26.61
C ASN A 323 24.69 -9.13 26.22
N HIS A 324 23.83 -9.56 25.30
CA HIS A 324 23.72 -10.95 24.84
C HIS A 324 23.48 -11.97 25.98
N ARG A 325 22.82 -11.54 27.06
CA ARG A 325 22.32 -12.45 28.11
C ARG A 325 21.00 -13.08 27.70
N ILE A 326 20.21 -12.35 26.92
CA ILE A 326 18.95 -12.82 26.32
C ILE A 326 19.11 -12.76 24.81
N PHE A 327 19.05 -13.92 24.16
CA PHE A 327 19.20 -14.06 22.72
C PHE A 327 18.21 -15.05 22.10
N ASN A 328 17.35 -15.65 22.91
CA ASN A 328 16.27 -16.55 22.52
C ASN A 328 15.16 -16.54 23.61
N LEU A 329 14.00 -17.12 23.34
CA LEU A 329 12.86 -17.16 24.27
C LEU A 329 13.17 -18.00 25.51
N TYR A 330 13.99 -19.05 25.37
CA TYR A 330 14.47 -19.82 26.52
C TYR A 330 15.28 -18.96 27.51
N THR A 331 16.28 -18.22 27.04
CA THR A 331 17.09 -17.33 27.89
C THR A 331 16.29 -16.16 28.46
N ALA A 332 15.29 -15.66 27.74
CA ALA A 332 14.34 -14.68 28.29
C ALA A 332 13.57 -15.25 29.48
N ARG A 333 13.08 -16.50 29.38
CA ARG A 333 12.41 -17.19 30.48
C ARG A 333 13.32 -17.41 31.68
N GLU A 334 14.53 -17.93 31.45
CA GLU A 334 15.52 -18.16 32.51
C GLU A 334 15.90 -16.85 33.23
N TRP A 335 16.00 -15.74 32.48
CA TRP A 335 16.26 -14.43 33.06
C TRP A 335 15.12 -13.97 33.99
N VAL A 336 13.86 -14.16 33.59
CA VAL A 336 12.71 -13.85 34.47
C VAL A 336 12.65 -14.78 35.68
N ALA A 337 12.95 -16.07 35.50
CA ALA A 337 13.01 -17.03 36.61
C ALA A 337 14.08 -16.64 37.64
N ALA A 338 15.27 -16.21 37.18
CA ALA A 338 16.32 -15.70 38.05
C ALA A 338 15.92 -14.41 38.79
N ALA A 339 15.15 -13.53 38.15
CA ALA A 339 14.57 -12.35 38.79
C ALA A 339 13.53 -12.73 39.86
N ALA A 340 12.69 -13.72 39.58
CA ALA A 340 11.70 -14.26 40.54
C ALA A 340 12.40 -14.86 41.77
N GLU A 341 13.42 -15.71 41.57
CA GLU A 341 14.20 -16.27 42.68
C GLU A 341 14.88 -15.19 43.52
N SER A 342 15.38 -14.13 42.87
CA SER A 342 16.03 -13.02 43.57
C SER A 342 15.04 -12.25 44.45
N PHE A 343 13.82 -12.05 43.94
CA PHE A 343 12.73 -11.46 44.71
C PHE A 343 12.27 -12.35 45.87
N GLU A 344 12.15 -13.67 45.66
CA GLU A 344 11.79 -14.62 46.72
C GLU A 344 12.84 -14.66 47.85
N LYS A 345 14.13 -14.63 47.50
CA LYS A 345 15.24 -14.64 48.47
C LYS A 345 15.34 -13.30 49.22
N PHE A 346 15.14 -12.19 48.53
CA PHE A 346 15.25 -10.84 49.08
C PHE A 346 14.11 -9.95 48.60
N PRO A 347 12.90 -10.03 49.20
CA PRO A 347 11.77 -9.22 48.80
C PRO A 347 12.05 -7.72 49.03
N SER A 348 12.14 -6.96 47.95
CA SER A 348 12.37 -5.52 47.99
C SER A 348 11.79 -4.85 46.75
N VAL A 349 11.52 -3.55 46.85
CA VAL A 349 11.03 -2.76 45.70
C VAL A 349 12.03 -2.82 44.54
N CYS A 350 13.34 -2.83 44.84
CA CYS A 350 14.40 -2.93 43.83
C CYS A 350 14.44 -4.30 43.13
N THR A 351 14.27 -5.40 43.88
CA THR A 351 14.23 -6.76 43.31
C THR A 351 12.92 -7.06 42.57
N CYS A 352 11.93 -6.17 42.64
CA CYS A 352 10.68 -6.20 41.89
C CYS A 352 10.57 -5.03 40.89
N PHE A 353 11.69 -4.60 40.29
CA PHE A 353 11.74 -3.57 39.23
C PHE A 353 11.17 -2.18 39.61
N GLY A 354 11.05 -1.90 40.91
CA GLY A 354 10.41 -0.67 41.41
C GLY A 354 8.95 -0.83 41.80
N TYR A 355 8.39 -2.05 41.75
CA TYR A 355 6.98 -2.31 42.06
C TYR A 355 6.71 -2.28 43.57
N ASP A 356 5.69 -1.52 43.97
CA ASP A 356 5.22 -1.47 45.37
C ASP A 356 4.29 -2.65 45.68
N TYR A 357 4.88 -3.83 45.83
CA TYR A 357 4.19 -5.09 46.12
C TYR A 357 3.53 -5.12 47.51
N ASN A 358 3.78 -4.13 48.38
CA ASN A 358 3.12 -4.04 49.68
C ASN A 358 1.71 -3.43 49.56
N HIS A 359 1.52 -2.51 48.60
CA HIS A 359 0.24 -1.84 48.37
C HIS A 359 -0.56 -2.44 47.21
N TYR A 360 0.11 -3.08 46.24
CA TYR A 360 -0.51 -3.65 45.06
C TYR A 360 -0.37 -5.18 44.99
N PRO A 361 -1.37 -5.89 44.44
CA PRO A 361 -1.39 -7.35 44.44
C PRO A 361 -0.36 -7.96 43.48
N LEU A 362 0.27 -9.06 43.90
CA LEU A 362 1.18 -9.87 43.08
C LEU A 362 0.48 -10.96 42.26
N ILE A 363 -0.83 -11.11 42.44
CA ILE A 363 -1.65 -12.14 41.78
C ILE A 363 -2.75 -11.45 40.99
N TYR A 364 -2.84 -11.78 39.72
CA TYR A 364 -3.93 -11.39 38.84
C TYR A 364 -4.91 -12.56 38.69
N ASN A 365 -6.21 -12.27 38.76
CA ASN A 365 -7.28 -13.26 38.60
C ASN A 365 -8.28 -12.75 37.56
N ASP A 366 -8.36 -13.42 36.42
CA ASP A 366 -9.32 -13.10 35.34
C ASP A 366 -10.67 -13.81 35.51
N GLY A 367 -10.88 -14.53 36.62
CA GLY A 367 -12.06 -15.35 36.88
C GLY A 367 -12.00 -16.76 36.30
N LEU A 368 -11.01 -17.06 35.45
CA LEU A 368 -10.74 -18.39 34.89
C LEU A 368 -9.45 -18.99 35.43
N ASN A 369 -8.40 -18.18 35.52
CA ASN A 369 -7.06 -18.55 35.97
C ASN A 369 -6.52 -17.49 36.93
N GLN A 370 -5.72 -17.95 37.89
CA GLN A 370 -4.85 -17.09 38.68
C GLN A 370 -3.45 -17.15 38.09
N ARG A 371 -2.83 -15.98 37.88
CA ARG A 371 -1.44 -15.87 37.44
C ARG A 371 -0.68 -14.96 38.37
N ASN A 372 0.54 -15.36 38.74
CA ASN A 372 1.41 -14.48 39.52
C ASN A 372 2.11 -13.44 38.62
N LEU A 373 2.69 -12.41 39.23
CA LEU A 373 3.40 -11.34 38.53
C LEU A 373 4.51 -11.90 37.61
N PHE A 374 5.37 -12.78 38.12
CA PHE A 374 6.53 -13.28 37.36
C PHE A 374 6.15 -14.21 36.19
N GLU A 375 5.04 -14.94 36.27
CA GLU A 375 4.45 -15.67 35.14
C GLU A 375 4.00 -14.72 34.02
N VAL A 376 3.42 -13.58 34.40
CA VAL A 376 3.04 -12.52 33.46
C VAL A 376 4.29 -11.84 32.87
N LEU A 377 5.34 -11.63 33.68
CA LEU A 377 6.63 -11.11 33.22
C LEU A 377 7.34 -12.07 32.26
N ASP A 378 7.24 -13.40 32.42
CA ASP A 378 7.80 -14.39 31.48
C ASP A 378 7.11 -14.28 30.10
N SER A 379 5.78 -14.27 30.07
CA SER A 379 5.02 -14.07 28.83
C SER A 379 5.37 -12.72 28.18
N TYR A 380 5.46 -11.65 28.98
CA TYR A 380 5.82 -10.32 28.49
C TYR A 380 7.25 -10.32 27.90
N ALA A 381 8.26 -10.82 28.63
CA ALA A 381 9.65 -10.80 28.20
C ALA A 381 9.88 -11.57 26.89
N ARG A 382 9.26 -12.74 26.74
CA ARG A 382 9.34 -13.51 25.49
C ARG A 382 8.65 -12.80 24.32
N ALA A 383 7.48 -12.21 24.54
CA ALA A 383 6.80 -11.43 23.48
C ALA A 383 7.58 -10.17 23.11
N TYR A 384 8.20 -9.52 24.11
CA TYR A 384 9.03 -8.34 23.93
C TYR A 384 10.26 -8.63 23.08
N PHE A 385 10.93 -9.76 23.35
CA PHE A 385 12.06 -10.21 22.54
C PHE A 385 11.67 -10.37 21.07
N ILE A 386 10.56 -11.05 20.77
CA ILE A 386 10.04 -11.18 19.39
C ILE A 386 9.73 -9.81 18.78
N TYR A 387 9.09 -8.93 19.55
CA TYR A 387 8.67 -7.61 19.08
C TYR A 387 9.85 -6.71 18.72
N LEU A 388 10.98 -6.82 19.43
CA LEU A 388 12.18 -6.02 19.18
C LEU A 388 13.06 -6.54 18.04
N VAL A 389 12.82 -7.75 17.50
CA VAL A 389 13.65 -8.31 16.44
C VAL A 389 13.57 -7.44 15.18
N GLN A 390 14.68 -6.74 14.90
CA GLN A 390 14.83 -5.87 13.73
C GLN A 390 15.13 -6.63 12.44
N SER A 391 15.67 -7.85 12.54
CA SER A 391 15.88 -8.70 11.38
C SER A 391 14.54 -9.17 10.80
N SER A 392 14.59 -9.78 9.62
CA SER A 392 13.44 -10.52 9.11
C SER A 392 13.05 -11.63 10.08
N LEU A 393 11.75 -11.91 10.19
CA LEU A 393 11.24 -13.09 10.87
C LEU A 393 11.12 -14.29 9.92
N ILE A 394 11.49 -14.10 8.64
CA ILE A 394 11.39 -15.10 7.58
C ILE A 394 12.74 -15.76 7.36
N PHE A 395 12.73 -17.09 7.31
CA PHE A 395 13.83 -17.97 6.96
C PHE A 395 13.44 -18.73 5.69
N SER A 396 14.22 -18.58 4.62
CA SER A 396 13.83 -19.11 3.32
C SER A 396 15.01 -19.60 2.49
N ASN A 397 14.75 -20.53 1.55
CA ASN A 397 15.75 -21.00 0.58
C ASN A 397 15.88 -20.08 -0.65
N TYR A 398 15.16 -18.96 -0.66
CA TYR A 398 15.21 -17.91 -1.68
C TYR A 398 15.06 -16.53 -1.02
N PRO A 399 15.61 -15.45 -1.58
CA PRO A 399 15.61 -14.14 -0.91
C PRO A 399 14.21 -13.49 -0.92
N VAL A 400 13.72 -13.12 0.27
CA VAL A 400 12.46 -12.37 0.45
C VAL A 400 12.75 -11.02 1.14
N ARG A 401 12.40 -9.91 0.49
CA ARG A 401 12.60 -8.56 1.02
C ARG A 401 11.41 -8.07 1.85
N THR A 402 11.70 -7.54 3.04
CA THR A 402 10.73 -6.94 3.96
C THR A 402 11.02 -5.44 4.15
N ASP A 403 9.95 -4.64 4.31
CA ASP A 403 10.00 -3.16 4.34
C ASP A 403 9.42 -2.61 5.67
N ASN A 404 9.55 -3.38 6.76
CA ASN A 404 9.03 -2.98 8.06
C ASN A 404 10.00 -2.00 8.72
N ILE A 405 9.45 -0.91 9.27
CA ILE A 405 10.24 0.17 9.86
C ILE A 405 9.90 0.24 11.34
N MET A 406 10.92 0.09 12.19
CA MET A 406 10.80 0.36 13.62
C MET A 406 10.95 1.87 13.84
N LEU A 407 9.99 2.47 14.54
CA LEU A 407 9.94 3.87 14.95
C LEU A 407 10.30 3.93 16.43
N ASP A 408 11.39 4.60 16.76
CA ASP A 408 11.93 4.63 18.13
C ASP A 408 12.23 6.08 18.55
N GLU A 409 11.71 6.46 19.72
CA GLU A 409 11.94 7.75 20.39
C GLU A 409 12.58 7.57 21.78
N GLY A 410 13.14 6.39 22.08
CA GLY A 410 13.81 6.04 23.34
C GLY A 410 12.97 5.22 24.33
N ASN A 411 11.68 5.01 24.03
CA ASN A 411 10.73 4.24 24.85
C ASN A 411 10.37 2.93 24.14
N LEU A 412 9.17 2.38 24.38
CA LEU A 412 8.66 1.25 23.62
C LEU A 412 8.59 1.62 22.12
N PRO A 413 9.36 0.96 21.23
CA PRO A 413 9.33 1.29 19.82
C PRO A 413 8.00 0.86 19.18
N LEU A 414 7.62 1.49 18.07
CA LEU A 414 6.42 1.13 17.30
C LEU A 414 6.80 0.62 15.91
N TRP A 415 6.06 -0.33 15.37
CA TRP A 415 6.28 -0.82 14.01
C TRP A 415 5.36 -0.16 12.98
N ASN A 416 5.94 0.38 11.93
CA ASN A 416 5.22 0.71 10.71
C ASN A 416 5.31 -0.47 9.74
N THR A 417 4.19 -1.14 9.50
CA THR A 417 4.04 -2.34 8.67
C THR A 417 3.24 -2.08 7.37
N ASP A 418 2.83 -0.83 7.09
CA ASP A 418 1.99 -0.49 5.93
C ASP A 418 2.72 -0.63 4.59
N PHE A 419 2.35 -1.65 3.81
CA PHE A 419 2.89 -1.88 2.46
C PHE A 419 2.53 -0.78 1.45
N LEU A 420 1.37 -0.14 1.58
CA LEU A 420 0.81 0.70 0.50
C LEU A 420 1.50 2.05 0.34
N ASN A 421 2.09 2.58 1.41
CA ASN A 421 2.68 3.91 1.44
C ASN A 421 4.22 3.90 1.35
N ARG A 422 4.85 2.77 1.04
CA ARG A 422 6.30 2.67 0.83
C ARG A 422 6.75 3.41 -0.43
N ASN A 423 7.90 4.09 -0.38
CA ASN A 423 8.49 4.78 -1.54
C ASN A 423 9.62 3.92 -2.15
N PRO A 424 9.55 3.56 -3.45
CA PRO A 424 10.61 2.81 -4.11
C PRO A 424 11.99 3.47 -4.07
N GLU A 425 12.07 4.80 -4.01
CA GLU A 425 13.35 5.53 -4.03
C GLU A 425 14.10 5.46 -2.69
N THR A 426 13.37 5.33 -1.58
CA THR A 426 13.96 5.33 -0.23
C THR A 426 13.94 3.96 0.42
N ARG A 427 13.37 2.94 -0.24
CA ARG A 427 13.13 1.63 0.38
C ARG A 427 14.40 0.90 0.78
N GLU A 428 15.48 1.06 0.02
CA GLU A 428 16.74 0.36 0.29
C GLU A 428 17.35 0.76 1.64
N ALA A 429 17.11 1.99 2.10
CA ALA A 429 17.65 2.48 3.36
C ALA A 429 17.12 1.72 4.59
N TYR A 430 15.94 1.11 4.51
CA TYR A 430 15.29 0.41 5.64
C TYR A 430 14.90 -1.03 5.32
N SER A 431 15.11 -1.52 4.10
CA SER A 431 14.74 -2.89 3.73
C SER A 431 15.67 -3.91 4.39
N ARG A 432 15.11 -5.08 4.72
CA ARG A 432 15.84 -6.26 5.20
C ARG A 432 15.47 -7.46 4.35
N TYR A 433 16.37 -8.43 4.24
CA TYR A 433 16.10 -9.70 3.56
C TYR A 433 15.84 -10.81 4.58
N SER A 434 15.15 -11.86 4.14
CA SER A 434 15.02 -13.10 4.89
C SER A 434 16.38 -13.68 5.25
N HIS A 435 16.39 -14.40 6.36
CA HIS A 435 17.52 -15.23 6.74
C HIS A 435 17.61 -16.42 5.78
N ILE A 436 18.83 -16.88 5.55
CA ILE A 436 19.07 -18.12 4.79
C ILE A 436 18.52 -19.26 5.65
N LEU A 437 17.62 -20.06 5.08
CA LEU A 437 17.19 -21.29 5.70
C LEU A 437 18.31 -22.33 5.59
N ASP A 438 19.03 -22.54 6.69
CA ASP A 438 19.79 -23.76 6.87
C ASP A 438 18.81 -24.89 7.24
N PHE A 439 18.81 -25.96 6.45
CA PHE A 439 17.92 -27.09 6.70
C PHE A 439 18.30 -27.86 7.96
N ASP A 440 19.54 -27.76 8.45
CA ASP A 440 19.91 -28.37 9.73
C ASP A 440 19.15 -27.75 10.91
N TYR A 441 18.65 -26.50 10.80
CA TYR A 441 17.80 -25.86 11.82
C TYR A 441 16.44 -26.54 12.04
N ILE A 442 15.98 -27.33 11.08
CA ILE A 442 14.63 -27.93 11.07
C ILE A 442 14.68 -29.46 11.04
N ARG A 443 15.85 -30.05 11.30
CA ARG A 443 16.08 -31.50 11.39
C ARG A 443 16.22 -31.89 12.86
N LEU A 444 15.30 -32.70 13.38
CA LEU A 444 15.36 -33.22 14.75
C LEU A 444 16.29 -34.44 14.89
N GLY A 445 16.59 -35.12 13.78
CA GLY A 445 17.39 -36.34 13.73
C GLY A 445 18.84 -36.05 13.36
N LEU A 446 19.35 -36.78 12.36
CA LEU A 446 20.71 -36.55 11.86
C LEU A 446 20.79 -35.25 11.03
N THR A 447 21.86 -34.49 11.23
CA THR A 447 22.16 -33.25 10.49
C THR A 447 23.32 -33.43 9.51
N VAL A 448 23.40 -32.59 8.47
CA VAL A 448 24.43 -32.70 7.43
C VAL A 448 25.78 -32.20 7.92
N THR A 449 25.80 -31.07 8.63
CA THR A 449 27.05 -30.45 9.10
C THR A 449 27.45 -30.88 10.52
N ASN A 450 26.51 -31.40 11.32
CA ASN A 450 26.73 -31.77 12.73
C ASN A 450 27.33 -30.64 13.59
N ASP A 451 26.99 -29.39 13.32
CA ASP A 451 27.42 -28.24 14.12
C ASP A 451 26.43 -27.95 15.28
N PRO A 452 26.80 -28.25 16.54
CA PRO A 452 25.89 -28.07 17.68
C PRO A 452 25.47 -26.62 17.92
N ALA A 453 26.29 -25.64 17.50
CA ALA A 453 26.00 -24.22 17.72
C ALA A 453 24.86 -23.73 16.82
N HIS A 454 24.73 -24.31 15.63
CA HIS A 454 23.77 -23.87 14.62
C HIS A 454 22.50 -24.74 14.62
N ASN A 455 22.62 -26.06 14.84
CA ASN A 455 21.52 -27.02 14.69
C ASN A 455 20.24 -26.74 15.50
N ASN A 456 20.31 -25.95 16.59
CA ASN A 456 19.15 -25.64 17.45
C ASN A 456 18.88 -24.14 17.59
N ALA A 457 19.41 -23.31 16.68
CA ALA A 457 19.33 -21.85 16.80
C ALA A 457 17.93 -21.28 16.47
N PHE A 458 17.13 -22.00 15.67
CA PHE A 458 15.80 -21.53 15.28
C PHE A 458 14.73 -21.90 16.32
N GLU A 459 14.02 -20.89 16.84
CA GLU A 459 13.00 -21.08 17.88
C GLU A 459 11.64 -20.51 17.48
N PHE A 460 11.62 -19.37 16.79
CA PHE A 460 10.40 -18.71 16.31
C PHE A 460 10.65 -18.05 14.95
N GLY A 461 9.56 -17.80 14.21
CA GLY A 461 9.59 -17.18 12.90
C GLY A 461 8.86 -17.98 11.84
N ILE A 462 9.15 -17.66 10.58
CA ILE A 462 8.42 -18.17 9.43
C ILE A 462 9.41 -18.94 8.56
N ILE A 463 9.13 -20.20 8.33
CA ILE A 463 9.88 -21.04 7.40
C ILE A 463 9.15 -20.98 6.06
N ASP A 464 9.86 -20.56 5.01
CA ASP A 464 9.32 -20.43 3.65
C ASP A 464 10.19 -21.19 2.65
N ILE A 465 9.67 -22.29 2.12
CA ILE A 465 10.43 -23.19 1.23
C ILE A 465 9.76 -23.23 -0.14
N THR A 466 10.48 -22.78 -1.16
CA THR A 466 10.05 -23.03 -2.54
C THR A 466 10.57 -24.39 -3.03
N GLU A 467 9.73 -25.10 -3.77
CA GLU A 467 9.99 -26.42 -4.36
C GLU A 467 10.40 -27.48 -3.33
N VAL A 468 9.65 -27.58 -2.22
CA VAL A 468 9.97 -28.49 -1.10
C VAL A 468 10.13 -29.95 -1.53
N GLY A 469 9.42 -30.41 -2.56
CA GLY A 469 9.56 -31.76 -3.08
C GLY A 469 10.91 -32.03 -3.74
N LYS A 470 11.66 -31.01 -4.17
CA LYS A 470 13.04 -31.16 -4.67
C LYS A 470 14.04 -31.43 -3.56
N GLU A 471 13.79 -30.90 -2.36
CA GLU A 471 14.60 -31.17 -1.17
C GLU A 471 14.26 -32.54 -0.57
N ARG A 472 12.96 -32.84 -0.41
CA ARG A 472 12.51 -34.04 0.32
C ARG A 472 12.42 -35.29 -0.54
N GLY A 473 12.24 -35.13 -1.85
CA GLY A 473 11.97 -36.23 -2.78
C GLY A 473 10.63 -36.92 -2.52
N ASN A 474 10.24 -37.81 -3.45
CA ASN A 474 9.08 -38.67 -3.26
C ASN A 474 9.46 -40.05 -2.69
N THR A 475 8.46 -40.86 -2.33
CA THR A 475 8.68 -42.21 -1.79
C THR A 475 9.48 -43.13 -2.71
N LEU A 476 9.38 -42.98 -4.04
CA LEU A 476 10.13 -43.80 -5.00
C LEU A 476 11.59 -43.37 -5.08
N GLU A 477 11.85 -42.07 -5.08
CA GLU A 477 13.19 -41.48 -5.06
C GLU A 477 13.92 -41.82 -3.75
N ASN A 478 13.19 -41.84 -2.64
CA ASN A 478 13.73 -42.13 -1.32
C ASN A 478 14.01 -43.62 -1.06
N LYS A 479 13.61 -44.54 -1.98
CA LYS A 479 13.98 -45.97 -1.89
C LYS A 479 15.49 -46.23 -1.96
N ARG A 480 16.26 -45.25 -2.42
CA ARG A 480 17.73 -45.32 -2.48
C ARG A 480 18.40 -45.12 -1.13
N TYR A 481 17.67 -44.64 -0.12
CA TYR A 481 18.21 -44.35 1.20
C TYR A 481 17.83 -45.45 2.20
N GLU A 482 18.72 -45.71 3.14
CA GLU A 482 18.51 -46.67 4.23
C GLU A 482 18.19 -45.93 5.54
N LYS A 483 17.36 -46.54 6.41
CA LYS A 483 16.95 -45.95 7.69
C LYS A 483 18.06 -45.96 8.75
N ASP A 484 19.01 -46.87 8.63
CA ASP A 484 20.11 -47.02 9.60
C ASP A 484 21.43 -46.41 9.07
N GLU A 485 21.33 -45.54 8.07
CA GLU A 485 22.47 -44.86 7.48
C GLU A 485 23.05 -43.81 8.44
N LYS A 486 24.39 -43.70 8.51
CA LYS A 486 25.08 -42.77 9.41
C LYS A 486 25.00 -41.29 8.98
N ASN A 487 24.70 -41.05 7.71
CA ASN A 487 24.61 -39.70 7.15
C ASN A 487 23.16 -39.23 7.15
N ALA A 488 22.97 -37.92 7.29
CA ALA A 488 21.65 -37.31 7.22
C ALA A 488 21.02 -37.54 5.83
N ASN A 489 19.79 -38.05 5.82
CA ASN A 489 18.98 -38.25 4.64
C ASN A 489 17.49 -38.03 4.99
N PRO A 490 16.58 -37.95 4.00
CA PRO A 490 15.17 -37.66 4.27
C PRO A 490 14.43 -38.65 5.19
N LEU A 491 15.00 -39.84 5.43
CA LEU A 491 14.45 -40.87 6.32
C LEU A 491 15.02 -40.78 7.75
N THR A 492 16.24 -40.25 7.93
CA THR A 492 16.96 -40.18 9.21
C THR A 492 16.96 -38.80 9.85
N ASP A 493 16.60 -37.75 9.10
CA ASP A 493 16.67 -36.35 9.55
C ASP A 493 15.49 -35.88 10.44
N MET A 494 14.42 -36.68 10.48
CA MET A 494 13.20 -36.41 11.27
C MET A 494 12.53 -35.04 11.01
N MET A 495 12.73 -34.43 9.84
CA MET A 495 12.10 -33.13 9.50
C MET A 495 10.56 -33.19 9.51
N ASN A 496 9.96 -34.31 9.09
CA ASN A 496 8.51 -34.48 9.14
C ASN A 496 7.99 -34.45 10.60
N ALA A 497 8.78 -34.94 11.57
CA ALA A 497 8.41 -34.86 12.98
C ALA A 497 8.54 -33.42 13.52
N TYR A 498 9.57 -32.70 13.05
CA TYR A 498 9.73 -31.27 13.36
C TYR A 498 8.47 -30.48 12.98
N ILE A 499 7.99 -30.61 11.74
CA ILE A 499 6.81 -29.88 11.25
C ILE A 499 5.56 -30.17 12.08
N LYS A 500 5.41 -31.40 12.60
CA LYS A 500 4.27 -31.78 13.47
C LYS A 500 4.36 -31.18 14.87
N LEU A 501 5.57 -30.97 15.40
CA LEU A 501 5.81 -30.57 16.79
C LEU A 501 6.22 -29.10 16.95
N CYS A 502 6.56 -28.41 15.85
CA CYS A 502 7.17 -27.09 15.86
C CYS A 502 6.33 -26.04 16.60
N ARG A 503 5.00 -26.20 16.66
CA ARG A 503 4.07 -25.37 17.45
C ARG A 503 4.55 -25.17 18.90
N HIS A 504 5.14 -26.20 19.51
CA HIS A 504 5.52 -26.18 20.93
C HIS A 504 6.77 -25.35 21.22
N LEU A 505 7.56 -24.97 20.19
CA LEU A 505 8.79 -24.21 20.36
C LEU A 505 8.52 -22.79 20.87
N ALA A 506 7.53 -22.09 20.28
CA ALA A 506 7.32 -20.66 20.52
C ALA A 506 5.85 -20.29 20.73
N THR A 507 5.17 -20.99 21.66
CA THR A 507 3.81 -20.58 22.07
C THR A 507 3.87 -19.64 23.28
N ILE A 508 3.31 -18.43 23.16
CA ILE A 508 3.21 -17.43 24.22
C ILE A 508 1.74 -17.04 24.38
N ASP A 509 1.21 -17.14 25.60
CA ASP A 509 -0.20 -16.86 25.91
C ASP A 509 -1.20 -17.53 24.94
N GLY A 510 -0.88 -18.75 24.49
CA GLY A 510 -1.71 -19.56 23.58
C GLY A 510 -1.53 -19.27 22.09
N PHE A 511 -0.76 -18.25 21.71
CA PHE A 511 -0.45 -17.93 20.31
C PHE A 511 0.91 -18.52 19.88
N PRO A 512 0.99 -19.30 18.79
CA PRO A 512 2.23 -19.84 18.26
C PRO A 512 2.94 -18.83 17.34
N PHE A 513 4.17 -18.47 17.66
CA PHE A 513 5.04 -17.59 16.86
C PHE A 513 5.88 -18.36 15.84
N ILE A 514 5.28 -19.38 15.23
CA ILE A 514 5.93 -20.21 14.22
C ILE A 514 4.95 -20.50 13.09
N MET A 515 5.44 -20.45 11.86
CA MET A 515 4.67 -20.80 10.67
C MET A 515 5.54 -21.54 9.67
N PHE A 516 4.99 -22.59 9.05
CA PHE A 516 5.65 -23.35 8.00
C PHE A 516 4.85 -23.20 6.71
N ILE A 517 5.44 -22.52 5.73
CA ILE A 517 4.88 -22.30 4.40
C ILE A 517 5.80 -22.98 3.39
N CYS A 518 5.23 -23.76 2.49
CA CYS A 518 5.98 -24.30 1.37
C CYS A 518 5.16 -24.29 0.09
N ASP A 519 5.83 -24.24 -1.06
CA ASP A 519 5.18 -24.40 -2.35
C ASP A 519 5.60 -25.67 -3.10
N GLU A 520 4.68 -26.19 -3.93
CA GLU A 520 4.95 -27.33 -4.81
C GLU A 520 3.94 -27.36 -5.98
N GLN A 521 4.27 -28.08 -7.04
CA GLN A 521 3.37 -28.27 -8.19
C GLN A 521 2.23 -29.25 -7.89
N ARG A 522 2.53 -30.29 -7.12
CA ARG A 522 1.62 -31.39 -6.79
C ARG A 522 1.86 -31.86 -5.35
N PRO A 523 0.81 -32.07 -4.54
CA PRO A 523 0.98 -32.57 -3.18
C PRO A 523 1.74 -33.90 -3.15
N GLU A 524 1.51 -34.76 -4.14
CA GLU A 524 2.08 -36.11 -4.20
C GLU A 524 3.60 -36.13 -4.41
N THR A 525 4.21 -35.01 -4.84
CA THR A 525 5.66 -34.91 -5.06
C THR A 525 6.44 -34.97 -3.75
N TRP A 526 5.88 -34.47 -2.64
CA TRP A 526 6.45 -34.60 -1.31
C TRP A 526 5.99 -35.91 -0.60
N GLY A 527 5.27 -36.78 -1.31
CA GLY A 527 4.77 -38.06 -0.79
C GLY A 527 3.39 -37.96 -0.14
N ALA A 528 2.88 -39.12 0.34
CA ALA A 528 1.56 -39.20 0.97
C ALA A 528 1.48 -38.37 2.27
N ASP A 529 2.58 -38.31 3.02
CA ASP A 529 2.70 -37.58 4.29
C ASP A 529 2.42 -36.07 4.15
N ALA A 530 2.60 -35.48 2.96
CA ALA A 530 2.39 -34.04 2.75
C ALA A 530 0.96 -33.59 3.09
N ARG A 531 -0.04 -34.44 2.85
CA ARG A 531 -1.45 -34.15 3.17
C ARG A 531 -1.76 -34.22 4.68
N ASP A 532 -0.98 -35.02 5.42
CA ASP A 532 -1.09 -35.12 6.88
C ASP A 532 -0.29 -34.02 7.59
N LEU A 533 0.74 -33.48 6.93
CA LEU A 533 1.67 -32.49 7.48
C LEU A 533 1.19 -31.05 7.33
N ALA A 534 0.40 -30.75 6.29
CA ALA A 534 0.01 -29.38 5.96
C ALA A 534 -1.42 -29.30 5.42
N SER A 535 -2.09 -28.18 5.65
CA SER A 535 -3.29 -27.84 4.86
C SER A 535 -2.86 -27.49 3.44
N VAL A 536 -3.47 -28.13 2.45
CA VAL A 536 -3.16 -27.88 1.05
C VAL A 536 -4.04 -26.73 0.54
N VAL A 537 -3.40 -25.63 0.13
CA VAL A 537 -4.05 -24.49 -0.52
C VAL A 537 -3.77 -24.58 -2.00
N ARG A 538 -4.78 -24.94 -2.79
CA ARG A 538 -4.64 -25.14 -4.23
C ARG A 538 -5.13 -23.91 -4.99
N ILE A 539 -4.30 -23.38 -5.87
CA ILE A 539 -4.65 -22.28 -6.76
C ILE A 539 -5.38 -22.86 -7.98
N GLU A 540 -6.70 -22.68 -8.03
CA GLU A 540 -7.52 -23.12 -9.17
C GLU A 540 -7.39 -22.16 -10.35
N LYS A 541 -7.42 -20.85 -10.06
CA LYS A 541 -7.42 -19.82 -11.10
C LYS A 541 -6.91 -18.48 -10.61
N SER A 542 -5.92 -17.93 -11.32
CA SER A 542 -5.54 -16.52 -11.17
C SER A 542 -6.26 -15.66 -12.21
N GLU A 543 -6.90 -14.58 -11.76
CA GLU A 543 -7.49 -13.58 -12.65
C GLU A 543 -6.45 -12.58 -13.20
N LYS A 544 -6.85 -11.83 -14.24
CA LYS A 544 -6.09 -10.67 -14.72
C LYS A 544 -6.08 -9.56 -13.67
N SER A 545 -5.03 -8.75 -13.69
CA SER A 545 -4.88 -7.58 -12.83
C SER A 545 -6.06 -6.61 -12.97
N ARG A 546 -6.49 -6.05 -11.85
CA ARG A 546 -7.58 -5.06 -11.75
C ARG A 546 -7.11 -3.85 -10.97
N LEU A 547 -7.83 -2.75 -11.10
CA LEU A 547 -7.59 -1.52 -10.33
C LEU A 547 -8.67 -1.30 -9.27
N ALA A 548 -8.25 -0.92 -8.06
CA ALA A 548 -9.18 -0.58 -6.98
C ALA A 548 -9.81 0.82 -7.15
N VAL A 549 -9.28 1.64 -8.06
CA VAL A 549 -9.70 3.03 -8.30
C VAL A 549 -11.08 3.08 -8.97
N PRO A 550 -12.09 3.71 -8.34
CA PRO A 550 -13.41 3.86 -8.95
C PRO A 550 -13.34 4.60 -10.31
N PHE A 551 -14.16 4.17 -11.26
CA PHE A 551 -14.33 4.79 -12.59
C PHE A 551 -13.08 4.83 -13.49
N PHE A 552 -11.99 4.12 -13.17
CA PHE A 552 -10.75 4.17 -13.94
C PHE A 552 -10.84 3.58 -15.37
N HIS A 553 -11.93 2.90 -15.71
CA HIS A 553 -12.11 2.30 -17.03
C HIS A 553 -12.07 3.32 -18.17
N LEU A 554 -12.44 4.59 -17.93
CA LEU A 554 -12.35 5.65 -18.93
C LEU A 554 -10.89 6.03 -19.20
N GLU A 555 -10.11 6.25 -18.13
CA GLU A 555 -8.69 6.54 -18.23
C GLU A 555 -7.90 5.37 -18.82
N GLU A 556 -8.26 4.13 -18.47
CA GLU A 556 -7.66 2.93 -19.06
C GLU A 556 -7.95 2.83 -20.56
N SER A 557 -9.20 3.03 -20.98
CA SER A 557 -9.59 3.02 -22.39
C SER A 557 -8.82 4.08 -23.19
N PHE A 558 -8.61 5.26 -22.62
CA PHE A 558 -7.78 6.31 -23.22
C PHE A 558 -6.32 5.87 -23.34
N CYS A 559 -5.75 5.23 -22.31
CA CYS A 559 -4.38 4.73 -22.35
C CYS A 559 -4.18 3.68 -23.45
N ASP A 560 -5.10 2.72 -23.56
CA ASP A 560 -5.06 1.68 -24.59
C ASP A 560 -5.23 2.27 -26.00
N TRP A 561 -6.10 3.27 -26.16
CA TRP A 561 -6.25 4.00 -27.43
C TRP A 561 -4.94 4.69 -27.85
N VAL A 562 -4.27 5.42 -26.96
CA VAL A 562 -2.97 6.07 -27.26
C VAL A 562 -1.92 5.02 -27.64
N TYR A 563 -1.83 3.92 -26.89
CA TYR A 563 -0.85 2.86 -27.17
C TYR A 563 -1.07 2.22 -28.55
N ASN A 564 -2.32 1.88 -28.87
CA ASN A 564 -2.67 1.29 -30.17
C ASN A 564 -2.39 2.24 -31.34
N LYS A 565 -2.53 3.56 -31.14
CA LYS A 565 -2.17 4.58 -32.14
C LYS A 565 -0.65 4.82 -32.25
N PHE A 566 0.13 4.38 -31.27
CA PHE A 566 1.58 4.52 -31.27
C PHE A 566 2.30 3.27 -31.79
N PHE A 567 1.87 2.07 -31.39
CA PHE A 567 2.62 0.81 -31.56
C PHE A 567 3.03 0.52 -33.01
N TYR A 568 2.06 0.42 -33.93
CA TYR A 568 2.35 0.11 -35.33
C TYR A 568 3.09 1.24 -36.06
N PRO A 569 2.70 2.52 -35.94
CA PRO A 569 3.44 3.61 -36.58
C PRO A 569 4.88 3.75 -36.09
N TYR A 570 5.14 3.45 -34.81
CA TYR A 570 6.50 3.48 -34.27
C TYR A 570 7.36 2.34 -34.81
N GLY A 571 6.81 1.13 -34.95
CA GLY A 571 7.48 0.01 -35.58
C GLY A 571 7.87 0.31 -37.04
N ASP A 572 6.92 0.84 -37.83
CA ASP A 572 7.16 1.24 -39.22
C ASP A 572 8.21 2.36 -39.32
N TYR A 573 8.14 3.34 -38.42
CA TYR A 573 9.15 4.40 -38.33
C TYR A 573 10.54 3.85 -38.05
N ARG A 574 10.70 2.96 -37.07
CA ARG A 574 11.98 2.33 -36.71
C ARG A 574 12.52 1.43 -37.83
N PHE A 575 11.64 0.84 -38.63
CA PHE A 575 12.01 0.07 -39.81
C PHE A 575 12.55 0.97 -40.94
N ARG A 576 11.89 2.10 -41.22
CA ARG A 576 12.26 2.97 -42.34
C ARG A 576 13.35 3.99 -42.02
N ARG A 577 13.55 4.32 -40.74
CA ARG A 577 14.39 5.45 -40.31
C ARG A 577 15.29 5.13 -39.11
N GLY A 578 16.56 5.50 -39.23
CA GLY A 578 17.56 5.47 -38.15
C GLY A 578 17.69 6.76 -37.33
N ASP A 579 17.15 7.88 -37.80
CA ASP A 579 17.26 9.22 -37.19
C ASP A 579 16.07 9.56 -36.25
N TYR A 580 16.14 10.70 -35.54
CA TYR A 580 15.06 11.22 -34.69
C TYR A 580 14.35 12.44 -35.31
N CYS A 581 13.06 12.28 -35.64
CA CYS A 581 12.21 13.36 -36.13
C CYS A 581 11.30 13.96 -35.04
N LEU A 582 10.97 15.25 -35.17
CA LEU A 582 10.28 16.00 -34.11
C LEU A 582 8.86 15.46 -33.82
N PRO A 583 8.00 15.16 -34.81
CA PRO A 583 6.66 14.65 -34.53
C PRO A 583 6.68 13.27 -33.83
N MET A 584 7.56 12.35 -34.26
CA MET A 584 7.69 11.04 -33.63
C MET A 584 8.34 11.14 -32.25
N TYR A 585 9.30 12.06 -32.05
CA TYR A 585 9.87 12.35 -30.74
C TYR A 585 8.81 12.75 -29.72
N PHE A 586 7.90 13.66 -30.08
CA PHE A 586 6.79 14.06 -29.22
C PHE A 586 5.78 12.93 -29.01
N LEU A 587 5.42 12.20 -30.06
CA LEU A 587 4.48 11.09 -29.95
C LEU A 587 5.03 9.97 -29.04
N HIS A 588 6.31 9.61 -29.19
CA HIS A 588 7.00 8.65 -28.33
C HIS A 588 7.04 9.14 -26.88
N TRP A 589 7.42 10.41 -26.64
CA TRP A 589 7.40 11.00 -25.30
C TRP A 589 6.00 10.96 -24.66
N PHE A 590 4.97 11.33 -25.42
CA PHE A 590 3.59 11.34 -24.93
C PHE A 590 3.09 9.92 -24.64
N ALA A 591 3.27 8.99 -25.57
CA ALA A 591 2.91 7.58 -25.40
C ALA A 591 3.65 6.96 -24.20
N ALA A 592 4.94 7.26 -24.04
CA ALA A 592 5.72 6.83 -22.88
C ALA A 592 5.17 7.40 -21.56
N LYS A 593 4.74 8.67 -21.52
CA LYS A 593 4.11 9.26 -20.32
C LYS A 593 2.75 8.64 -20.00
N VAL A 594 1.93 8.37 -21.02
CA VAL A 594 0.64 7.68 -20.85
C VAL A 594 0.84 6.25 -20.37
N ARG A 595 1.82 5.53 -20.95
CA ARG A 595 2.19 4.18 -20.53
C ARG A 595 2.68 4.15 -19.09
N LEU A 596 3.59 5.06 -18.73
CA LEU A 596 4.09 5.23 -17.36
C LEU A 596 2.95 5.55 -16.39
N PHE A 597 2.00 6.41 -16.76
CA PHE A 597 0.84 6.69 -15.93
C PHE A 597 0.02 5.43 -15.67
N ARG A 598 -0.28 4.63 -16.71
CA ARG A 598 -1.01 3.37 -16.55
C ARG A 598 -0.25 2.39 -15.65
N GLU A 599 1.04 2.19 -15.89
CA GLU A 599 1.88 1.29 -15.10
C GLU A 599 1.97 1.76 -13.64
N TYR A 600 2.14 3.06 -13.40
CA TYR A 600 2.12 3.65 -12.07
C TYR A 600 0.79 3.39 -11.35
N MET A 601 -0.34 3.55 -12.04
CA MET A 601 -1.66 3.30 -11.48
C MET A 601 -1.85 1.83 -11.12
N TYR A 602 -1.46 0.90 -11.99
CA TYR A 602 -1.50 -0.54 -11.72
C TYR A 602 -0.52 -0.98 -10.64
N GLY A 603 0.67 -0.38 -10.55
CA GLY A 603 1.63 -0.68 -9.49
C GLY A 603 1.17 -0.16 -8.12
N LYS A 604 0.51 1.01 -8.09
CA LYS A 604 0.09 1.65 -6.84
C LYS A 604 -1.27 1.20 -6.32
N TYR A 605 -2.21 0.93 -7.22
CA TYR A 605 -3.61 0.63 -6.87
C TYR A 605 -4.14 -0.68 -7.47
N GLY A 606 -3.26 -1.48 -8.07
CA GLY A 606 -3.64 -2.75 -8.69
C GLY A 606 -3.67 -3.92 -7.71
N TYR A 607 -4.48 -4.91 -8.05
CA TYR A 607 -4.55 -6.19 -7.34
C TYR A 607 -4.96 -7.31 -8.31
N LYS A 608 -4.69 -8.56 -7.93
CA LYS A 608 -5.24 -9.77 -8.58
C LYS A 608 -6.09 -10.56 -7.59
N ARG A 609 -7.01 -11.36 -8.13
CA ARG A 609 -7.81 -12.31 -7.37
C ARG A 609 -7.39 -13.71 -7.77
N GLN A 610 -7.01 -14.52 -6.80
CA GLN A 610 -6.74 -15.94 -6.94
C GLN A 610 -7.89 -16.71 -6.30
N HIS A 611 -8.52 -17.59 -7.06
CA HIS A 611 -9.50 -18.53 -6.55
C HIS A 611 -8.72 -19.74 -6.01
N VAL A 612 -8.83 -19.95 -4.70
CA VAL A 612 -8.10 -20.99 -3.98
C VAL A 612 -9.07 -21.97 -3.34
N THR A 613 -8.72 -23.25 -3.37
CA THR A 613 -9.44 -24.33 -2.71
C THR A 613 -8.59 -24.88 -1.58
N ILE A 614 -9.20 -25.05 -0.41
CA ILE A 614 -8.50 -25.51 0.78
C ILE A 614 -8.90 -26.95 1.06
N GLU A 615 -7.90 -27.83 1.14
CA GLU A 615 -8.04 -29.21 1.58
C GLU A 615 -7.36 -29.38 2.94
N LYS A 616 -8.16 -29.58 3.99
CA LYS A 616 -7.65 -29.92 5.32
C LYS A 616 -7.29 -31.41 5.34
N GLY A 617 -6.19 -31.77 6.01
CA GLY A 617 -5.67 -33.15 6.09
C GLY A 617 -6.60 -34.19 6.73
N THR A 618 -7.79 -33.81 7.19
CA THR A 618 -8.82 -34.74 7.68
C THR A 618 -9.59 -35.35 6.50
N LEU A 619 -9.70 -36.69 6.46
CA LEU A 619 -10.28 -37.52 5.39
C LEU A 619 -11.71 -37.15 4.91
N ASP A 620 -12.43 -36.25 5.57
CA ASP A 620 -13.83 -35.87 5.30
C ASP A 620 -14.03 -34.63 4.38
N GLY A 621 -13.08 -34.34 3.50
CA GLY A 621 -13.36 -33.90 2.12
C GLY A 621 -14.11 -32.58 1.85
N ALA A 622 -14.43 -31.75 2.84
CA ALA A 622 -15.03 -30.45 2.60
C ALA A 622 -13.98 -29.49 2.05
N ARG A 623 -13.99 -29.27 0.73
CA ARG A 623 -13.23 -28.21 0.09
C ARG A 623 -13.89 -26.88 0.39
N GLU A 624 -13.10 -25.97 0.97
CA GLU A 624 -13.52 -24.59 1.17
C GLU A 624 -12.99 -23.74 0.02
N ASP A 625 -13.90 -23.05 -0.68
CA ASP A 625 -13.55 -22.13 -1.76
C ASP A 625 -13.35 -20.73 -1.17
N ARG A 626 -12.21 -20.11 -1.48
CA ARG A 626 -11.91 -18.73 -1.06
C ARG A 626 -11.27 -17.92 -2.18
N ILE A 627 -11.36 -16.61 -2.06
CA ILE A 627 -10.62 -15.67 -2.91
C ILE A 627 -9.45 -15.12 -2.10
N TYR A 628 -8.23 -15.33 -2.60
CA TYR A 628 -7.01 -14.69 -2.10
C TYR A 628 -6.67 -13.45 -2.95
N TYR A 629 -6.25 -12.36 -2.32
CA TYR A 629 -5.98 -11.09 -3.01
C TYR A 629 -4.49 -10.77 -3.08
N LEU A 630 -3.89 -10.76 -4.27
CA LEU A 630 -2.52 -10.27 -4.44
C LEU A 630 -2.52 -8.76 -4.68
N VAL A 631 -2.20 -7.99 -3.64
CA VAL A 631 -2.06 -6.54 -3.74
C VAL A 631 -0.72 -6.20 -4.38
N HIS A 632 -0.74 -5.55 -5.55
CA HIS A 632 0.49 -5.33 -6.33
C HIS A 632 1.55 -4.53 -5.58
N ARG A 633 1.12 -3.51 -4.82
CA ARG A 633 2.02 -2.64 -4.07
C ARG A 633 2.75 -3.39 -2.94
N LYS A 634 2.20 -4.52 -2.49
CA LYS A 634 2.82 -5.42 -1.51
C LYS A 634 3.78 -6.38 -2.21
N ILE A 635 3.27 -7.24 -3.10
CA ILE A 635 4.03 -8.38 -3.64
C ILE A 635 4.94 -8.05 -4.83
N TYR A 636 4.49 -7.21 -5.76
CA TYR A 636 5.26 -6.85 -6.98
C TYR A 636 6.16 -5.63 -6.78
N ALA A 637 6.49 -5.30 -5.52
CA ALA A 637 7.41 -4.23 -5.18
C ALA A 637 8.85 -4.75 -5.09
N ASP A 638 9.28 -5.65 -5.98
CA ASP A 638 10.58 -6.35 -5.96
C ASP A 638 10.83 -7.10 -4.64
N ARG A 639 9.81 -7.86 -4.18
CA ARG A 639 9.88 -8.65 -2.94
C ARG A 639 10.79 -9.87 -3.07
N PHE A 640 10.72 -10.53 -4.21
CA PHE A 640 11.52 -11.69 -4.54
C PHE A 640 11.66 -11.75 -6.07
N PRO A 641 12.75 -12.34 -6.58
CA PRO A 641 12.86 -12.68 -8.00
C PRO A 641 12.01 -13.92 -8.29
N THR A 642 11.16 -13.87 -9.31
CA THR A 642 10.39 -15.05 -9.76
C THR A 642 11.27 -16.18 -10.30
N ASP A 643 12.52 -15.86 -10.62
CA ASP A 643 13.56 -16.70 -11.19
C ASP A 643 14.67 -16.96 -10.16
N CYS A 644 14.33 -17.43 -8.96
CA CYS A 644 15.28 -17.63 -7.85
C CYS A 644 16.53 -18.47 -8.21
N TYR A 645 16.46 -19.37 -9.19
CA TYR A 645 17.59 -20.17 -9.67
C TYR A 645 18.30 -19.59 -10.91
N SER A 646 17.98 -18.38 -11.37
CA SER A 646 18.58 -17.81 -12.58
C SER A 646 20.10 -17.66 -12.49
N GLY A 647 20.64 -17.38 -11.30
CA GLY A 647 22.09 -17.34 -11.06
C GLY A 647 22.79 -18.67 -11.38
N PHE A 648 22.18 -19.80 -11.02
CA PHE A 648 22.71 -21.13 -11.32
C PHE A 648 22.74 -21.38 -12.84
N PHE A 649 21.64 -21.06 -13.54
CA PHE A 649 21.58 -21.25 -14.99
C PHE A 649 22.49 -20.27 -15.74
N ALA A 650 22.60 -19.01 -15.29
CA ALA A 650 23.52 -18.03 -15.85
C ALA A 650 24.98 -18.51 -15.74
N PHE A 651 25.36 -19.09 -14.59
CA PHE A 651 26.67 -19.72 -14.43
C PHE A 651 26.86 -20.88 -15.41
N ARG A 652 25.88 -21.77 -15.57
CA ARG A 652 25.96 -22.85 -16.56
C ARG A 652 26.11 -22.34 -17.99
N THR A 653 25.35 -21.31 -18.37
CA THR A 653 25.44 -20.69 -19.69
C THR A 653 26.77 -19.99 -19.90
N SER A 654 27.39 -19.43 -18.85
CA SER A 654 28.70 -18.77 -18.95
C SER A 654 29.86 -19.73 -19.30
N ILE A 655 29.67 -21.03 -19.05
CA ILE A 655 30.63 -22.09 -19.40
C ILE A 655 30.48 -22.51 -20.87
N ALA A 656 29.33 -22.23 -21.49
CA ALA A 656 29.10 -22.61 -22.88
C ALA A 656 30.00 -21.81 -23.82
N GLU A 657 30.71 -22.50 -24.70
CA GLU A 657 31.62 -21.90 -25.68
C GLU A 657 30.91 -21.43 -26.95
N ILE A 658 29.64 -21.84 -27.15
CA ILE A 658 28.86 -21.54 -28.36
C ILE A 658 27.58 -20.75 -28.06
N GLY A 659 27.21 -19.88 -29.00
CA GLY A 659 25.95 -19.13 -28.99
C GLY A 659 24.79 -19.87 -29.67
N ILE A 660 23.57 -19.34 -29.56
CA ILE A 660 22.36 -19.95 -30.18
C ILE A 660 22.46 -20.05 -31.72
N GLU A 661 23.08 -19.05 -32.38
CA GLU A 661 23.29 -19.02 -33.83
C GLU A 661 24.34 -20.05 -34.31
N GLU A 662 25.14 -20.59 -33.40
CA GLU A 662 26.17 -21.59 -33.69
C GLU A 662 25.69 -23.02 -33.36
N MET A 663 24.52 -23.15 -32.71
CA MET A 663 23.91 -24.44 -32.44
C MET A 663 23.42 -25.07 -33.76
N PRO A 664 23.66 -26.37 -33.98
CA PRO A 664 23.27 -27.02 -35.23
C PRO A 664 21.75 -27.01 -35.40
N GLU A 665 21.30 -26.56 -36.56
CA GLU A 665 19.91 -26.65 -37.01
C GLU A 665 19.69 -27.93 -37.83
N TYR A 666 18.45 -28.41 -37.88
CA TYR A 666 18.10 -29.49 -38.79
C TYR A 666 18.23 -29.04 -40.24
N THR A 667 18.90 -29.85 -41.05
CA THR A 667 19.18 -29.56 -42.47
C THR A 667 17.93 -29.65 -43.36
N GLY A 668 16.88 -30.34 -42.91
CA GLY A 668 15.65 -30.53 -43.68
C GLY A 668 14.43 -30.88 -42.83
N LYS A 669 13.32 -31.17 -43.53
CA LYS A 669 12.03 -31.52 -42.89
C LYS A 669 12.01 -32.93 -42.29
N LEU A 670 12.82 -33.84 -42.83
CA LEU A 670 12.97 -35.20 -42.31
C LEU A 670 14.31 -35.27 -41.58
N VAL A 671 14.28 -35.76 -40.35
CA VAL A 671 15.47 -35.83 -39.51
C VAL A 671 16.30 -37.06 -39.87
N GLY A 672 17.57 -36.85 -40.18
CA GLY A 672 18.52 -37.93 -40.43
C GLY A 672 18.93 -38.67 -39.15
N MET A 673 19.44 -39.89 -39.28
CA MET A 673 19.93 -40.68 -38.15
C MET A 673 21.09 -39.98 -37.40
N ASP A 674 21.95 -39.27 -38.13
CA ASP A 674 23.08 -38.53 -37.54
C ASP A 674 22.61 -37.29 -36.76
N GLU A 675 21.58 -36.60 -37.23
CA GLU A 675 20.94 -35.48 -36.53
C GLU A 675 20.17 -35.97 -35.28
N TRP A 676 19.54 -37.15 -35.36
CA TRP A 676 18.95 -37.82 -34.20
C TRP A 676 20.00 -38.19 -33.15
N ALA A 677 21.18 -38.66 -33.56
CA ALA A 677 22.26 -38.96 -32.64
C ALA A 677 22.75 -37.70 -31.88
N GLN A 678 22.74 -36.54 -32.54
CA GLN A 678 23.14 -35.26 -31.92
C GLN A 678 22.21 -34.82 -30.78
N GLN A 679 20.95 -35.26 -30.75
CA GLN A 679 20.00 -34.95 -29.67
C GLN A 679 20.44 -35.51 -28.30
N LYS A 680 21.25 -36.57 -28.28
CA LYS A 680 21.64 -37.31 -27.07
C LYS A 680 20.44 -37.74 -26.21
N SER A 681 19.31 -38.01 -26.85
CA SER A 681 18.05 -38.40 -26.18
C SER A 681 18.06 -39.88 -25.77
N TYR A 682 17.64 -40.18 -24.54
CA TYR A 682 17.51 -41.56 -24.05
C TYR A 682 16.55 -42.40 -24.89
N LEU A 683 15.44 -41.80 -25.36
CA LEU A 683 14.46 -42.47 -26.19
C LEU A 683 15.06 -42.84 -27.56
N ILE A 684 15.71 -41.88 -28.21
CA ILE A 684 16.35 -42.09 -29.52
C ILE A 684 17.46 -43.14 -29.39
N ALA A 685 18.31 -43.04 -28.37
CA ALA A 685 19.32 -44.05 -28.10
C ALA A 685 18.73 -45.46 -27.93
N GLY A 686 17.58 -45.58 -27.23
CA GLY A 686 16.84 -46.84 -27.09
C GLY A 686 16.28 -47.36 -28.41
N MET A 687 15.67 -46.48 -29.21
CA MET A 687 15.15 -46.82 -30.55
C MET A 687 16.27 -47.26 -31.48
N THR A 688 17.38 -46.52 -31.54
CA THR A 688 18.55 -46.86 -32.36
C THR A 688 19.15 -48.20 -31.93
N LYS A 689 19.26 -48.46 -30.62
CA LYS A 689 19.73 -49.74 -30.09
C LYS A 689 18.80 -50.90 -30.49
N SER A 690 17.49 -50.69 -30.44
CA SER A 690 16.49 -51.66 -30.90
C SER A 690 16.64 -51.94 -32.40
N CYS A 691 16.84 -50.92 -33.23
CA CYS A 691 17.08 -51.09 -34.68
C CYS A 691 18.39 -51.85 -34.97
N ILE A 692 19.46 -51.59 -34.22
CA ILE A 692 20.73 -52.31 -34.36
C ILE A 692 20.60 -53.77 -33.93
N GLN A 693 19.80 -54.06 -32.90
CA GLN A 693 19.51 -55.44 -32.47
C GLN A 693 18.72 -56.21 -33.55
N LEU A 694 17.79 -55.55 -34.24
CA LEU A 694 17.03 -56.13 -35.37
C LEU A 694 17.86 -56.35 -36.65
N GLN A 695 18.99 -55.63 -36.82
CA GLN A 695 19.93 -55.87 -37.93
C GLN A 695 20.93 -57.00 -37.64
N ARG A 696 21.08 -57.43 -36.39
CA ARG A 696 22.07 -58.43 -35.94
C ARG A 696 21.48 -59.80 -35.61
N GLY A 697 20.15 -59.93 -35.59
CA GLY A 697 19.44 -61.21 -35.61
C GLY A 697 18.83 -61.43 -36.98
#